data_AF-A0A142WTF5-F1
#
_entry.id   AF-A0A142WTF5-F1
#
_cell.length_a   1.000
_cell.length_b   1.000
_cell.length_c   1.000
_cell.angle_alpha   90.00
_cell.angle_beta   90.00
_cell.angle_gamma   90.00
#
_symmetry.space_group_name_H-M   'P 1'
#
loop_
_entity.id
_entity.type
_entity.pdbx_description
1 polymer ?
#
loop_
_entity_poly.entity_id
_entity_poly.type
_entity_poly.pdbx_seq_one_letter_code
_entity_poly.pdbx_strand_id
1 'polypeptide(L)'
;MITVACPQCGLSIQAPETVIGKKARCRRCQTVFIAAIGGAPPATPPGSATTAPTPDPLAELDTAIGAPAAATPASNNLDELFGHSAPVDPSRSPPRRKSSSGGNLGILAVGVLLAAVAVAVWLFRPKGPEGQAQSVMEMPPQTIPENKLYRVKIGAGAASEDAYLEMLDGPEGAKIAESGDFSWSPTEAQGPNEYTIALVTKSRRTSAITSRVTLRLIVEEVPEPPVFDKIEVVNAVVGQPVSVRVHARDTDLPAVPVVYSLKGEATARTPDFNPRTAEVTWTPEFQDAGKTISVIVVATEEGGKNLSAEQAIRFQVRPPDTPIEQFLSRFRATKARIEPFPGFAEFDLKGETHPFKINGEELYVFLYEDPAAAEKEIEELRGDKSRLTAAARRVGTGIVFYQQGSGIAAYMGASSPFASLLESTLGKPVVEAEYSAAPITTKGLDEFDKQILTMFDERDRRSKSPRLFSPFEYTELRKIRAQQFEKENAEEIAKAFGDDTDAMRKWLDERSDFKESLFLAFDPHHDDVVAGLRIVKELKEKFPKQIDKYLSLVIATAVVWDKPGGGVPSYEGHQRRTHSILPSGLLGAIENFQYLLEAEPVMQGRIQFVPWEFLVHVCNHKTPLLERQWAVANYVPKRVMFGKCYSDVPYDFQMLQTESKVCKLGGKEYTLPNILNFGGVCAMQADFAARVGKSIGVPAEYVGGAAASGDLHAWVMWIELTAATPTNVAFTLQSHGRYRGDHYFVGTLRSPQTGEQITDRDLERRLNAVGTSAFNKRQADLAMEAYQMVKNERKLDLDAQLDYLTHVTRLSPWNEAAWREAARLARGPTLDKRGRTELLAVLNQLFSTFAAFPDFTLEIFPTLVEFEPEDKTRIQHYYKLLDMYAAANRPDLSFAALHYLSDILVQNERQTEAIQALATAIKKYANQGNYVPKMLDHLEKLCETPEHKAALVGFYGEFLPLVPTKRGDESSKYCMRMYERGIAKFQEAGQTQLAQVYQAKLAELRAK
;
A
#
# COMPACT_ATOMS: atom_id res chain seq x y z
N MET A 1 -15.28 -20.18 -57.23
CA MET A 1 -14.63 -19.01 -57.87
C MET A 1 -14.70 -17.85 -56.90
N ILE A 2 -13.64 -17.05 -56.77
CA ILE A 2 -13.55 -15.93 -55.84
C ILE A 2 -13.25 -14.60 -56.53
N THR A 3 -13.70 -13.51 -55.90
CA THR A 3 -13.34 -12.14 -56.25
C THR A 3 -12.06 -11.74 -55.54
N VAL A 4 -11.01 -11.44 -56.30
CA VAL A 4 -9.73 -10.91 -55.83
C VAL A 4 -9.63 -9.45 -56.25
N ALA A 5 -9.49 -8.52 -55.30
CA ALA A 5 -9.29 -7.11 -55.59
C ALA A 5 -7.79 -6.79 -55.77
N CYS A 6 -7.43 -6.02 -56.80
CA CYS A 6 -6.06 -5.51 -56.93
C CYS A 6 -5.82 -4.35 -55.94
N PRO A 7 -4.84 -4.44 -55.02
CA PRO A 7 -4.63 -3.45 -53.96
C PRO A 7 -4.23 -2.06 -54.47
N GLN A 8 -3.63 -1.96 -55.66
CA GLN A 8 -3.16 -0.68 -56.22
C GLN A 8 -4.19 0.06 -57.10
N CYS A 9 -5.29 -0.59 -57.52
CA CYS A 9 -6.27 0.05 -58.42
C CYS A 9 -7.73 -0.39 -58.24
N GLY A 10 -8.04 -1.13 -57.18
CA GLY A 10 -9.39 -1.59 -56.83
C GLY A 10 -10.02 -2.61 -57.80
N LEU A 11 -9.30 -3.02 -58.86
CA LEU A 11 -9.88 -3.88 -59.90
C LEU A 11 -10.22 -5.27 -59.35
N SER A 12 -11.50 -5.61 -59.35
CA SER A 12 -12.01 -6.96 -59.12
C SER A 12 -11.61 -7.91 -60.25
N ILE A 13 -11.04 -9.05 -59.89
CA ILE A 13 -10.62 -10.14 -60.78
C ILE A 13 -11.30 -11.41 -60.28
N GLN A 14 -12.01 -12.11 -61.18
CA GLN A 14 -12.55 -13.45 -60.88
C GLN A 14 -11.46 -14.50 -61.09
N ALA A 15 -11.23 -15.34 -60.07
CA ALA A 15 -10.18 -16.37 -60.08
C ALA A 15 -10.67 -17.68 -59.41
N PRO A 16 -10.08 -18.84 -59.74
CA PRO A 16 -10.26 -20.06 -58.96
C PRO A 16 -9.67 -19.93 -57.54
N GLU A 17 -10.25 -20.58 -56.53
CA GLU A 17 -9.67 -20.63 -55.17
C GLU A 17 -8.23 -21.17 -55.14
N THR A 18 -7.85 -22.01 -56.11
CA THR A 18 -6.48 -22.54 -56.24
C THR A 18 -5.42 -21.48 -56.56
N VAL A 19 -5.82 -20.21 -56.73
CA VAL A 19 -4.93 -19.04 -56.90
C VAL A 19 -4.70 -18.28 -55.59
N ILE A 20 -5.48 -18.53 -54.53
CA ILE A 20 -5.28 -17.93 -53.19
C ILE A 20 -3.84 -18.19 -52.71
N GLY A 21 -3.21 -17.18 -52.12
CA GLY A 21 -1.82 -17.26 -51.63
C GLY A 21 -0.76 -17.22 -52.74
N LYS A 22 -1.12 -17.22 -54.03
CA LYS A 22 -0.18 -17.19 -55.15
C LYS A 22 -0.05 -15.78 -55.74
N LYS A 23 1.07 -15.53 -56.43
CA LYS A 23 1.35 -14.27 -57.13
C LYS A 23 0.42 -14.11 -58.33
N ALA A 24 -0.53 -13.19 -58.24
CA ALA A 24 -1.36 -12.72 -59.35
C ALA A 24 -0.79 -11.41 -59.92
N ARG A 25 -1.06 -11.13 -61.20
CA ARG A 25 -0.71 -9.86 -61.85
C ARG A 25 -1.98 -9.12 -62.26
N CYS A 26 -2.08 -7.84 -61.91
CA CYS A 26 -3.23 -7.02 -62.28
C CYS A 26 -3.21 -6.65 -63.77
N ARG A 27 -4.25 -7.04 -64.51
CA ARG A 27 -4.43 -6.69 -65.93
C ARG A 27 -4.52 -5.18 -66.23
N ARG A 28 -4.84 -4.33 -65.24
CA ARG A 28 -4.98 -2.87 -65.40
C ARG A 28 -3.69 -2.09 -65.10
N CYS A 29 -3.04 -2.36 -63.97
CA CYS A 29 -1.87 -1.60 -63.51
C CYS A 29 -0.56 -2.40 -63.49
N GLN A 30 -0.55 -3.64 -64.00
CA GLN A 30 0.60 -4.56 -64.09
C GLN A 30 1.27 -4.97 -62.76
N THR A 31 0.83 -4.41 -61.62
CA THR A 31 1.24 -4.78 -60.26
C THR A 31 1.14 -6.29 -60.03
N VAL A 32 2.19 -6.88 -59.48
CA VAL A 32 2.17 -8.27 -58.98
C VAL A 32 1.89 -8.24 -57.48
N PHE A 33 0.91 -9.03 -57.04
CA PHE A 33 0.44 -9.07 -55.66
C PHE A 33 0.01 -10.50 -55.29
N ILE A 34 -0.11 -10.80 -53.99
CA ILE A 34 -0.66 -12.09 -53.54
C ILE A 34 -2.18 -12.05 -53.62
N ALA A 35 -2.80 -13.04 -54.27
CA ALA A 35 -4.25 -13.14 -54.33
C ALA A 35 -4.83 -13.55 -52.96
N ALA A 36 -5.65 -12.67 -52.39
CA ALA A 36 -6.45 -12.91 -51.20
C ALA A 36 -7.94 -12.70 -51.51
N ILE A 37 -8.83 -13.27 -50.68
CA ILE A 37 -10.28 -13.08 -50.81
C ILE A 37 -10.60 -11.61 -50.47
N GLY A 38 -11.14 -10.87 -51.44
CA GLY A 38 -11.42 -9.45 -51.28
C GLY A 38 -12.77 -9.20 -50.63
N GLY A 39 -12.76 -8.73 -49.38
CA GLY A 39 -13.76 -7.74 -48.96
C GLY A 39 -13.65 -6.49 -49.83
N ALA A 40 -14.72 -5.71 -49.96
CA ALA A 40 -14.68 -4.48 -50.75
C ALA A 40 -13.63 -3.50 -50.18
N PRO A 41 -12.88 -2.77 -51.02
CA PRO A 41 -12.08 -1.65 -50.54
C PRO A 41 -13.01 -0.61 -49.87
N PRO A 42 -12.53 0.14 -48.86
CA PRO A 42 -13.35 1.15 -48.22
C PRO A 42 -13.85 2.16 -49.26
N ALA A 43 -15.14 2.44 -49.23
CA ALA A 43 -15.73 3.44 -50.11
C ALA A 43 -15.05 4.79 -49.86
N THR A 44 -14.53 5.42 -50.92
CA THR A 44 -13.93 6.75 -50.80
C THR A 44 -14.99 7.73 -50.28
N PRO A 45 -14.79 8.41 -49.14
CA PRO A 45 -15.77 9.35 -48.64
C PRO A 45 -15.97 10.48 -49.66
N PRO A 46 -17.22 10.94 -49.89
CA PRO A 46 -17.48 12.01 -50.84
C PRO A 46 -16.80 13.30 -50.37
N GLY A 47 -15.90 13.84 -51.19
CA GLY A 47 -15.09 15.00 -50.82
C GLY A 47 -15.90 16.30 -50.84
N SER A 48 -16.08 16.92 -49.67
CA SER A 48 -16.51 18.32 -49.57
C SER A 48 -16.04 18.97 -48.25
N ALA A 49 -15.65 20.24 -48.36
CA ALA A 49 -15.34 21.18 -47.26
C ALA A 49 -14.10 20.90 -46.40
N THR A 50 -13.26 21.92 -46.27
CA THR A 50 -12.04 21.92 -45.45
C THR A 50 -12.37 22.23 -43.99
N THR A 51 -12.42 21.20 -43.16
CA THR A 51 -12.13 21.32 -41.72
C THR A 51 -11.09 20.26 -41.38
N ALA A 52 -9.97 20.66 -40.76
CA ALA A 52 -8.99 19.70 -40.27
C ALA A 52 -9.64 18.78 -39.23
N PRO A 53 -9.28 17.48 -39.17
CA PRO A 53 -9.69 16.64 -38.06
C PRO A 53 -9.11 17.25 -36.77
N THR A 54 -9.95 17.44 -35.76
CA THR A 54 -9.48 17.81 -34.42
C THR A 54 -8.49 16.74 -33.96
N PRO A 55 -7.27 17.08 -33.51
CA PRO A 55 -6.35 16.09 -32.97
C PRO A 55 -6.98 15.41 -31.76
N ASP A 56 -6.74 14.10 -31.61
CA ASP A 56 -7.08 13.35 -30.42
C ASP A 56 -6.32 13.95 -29.22
N PRO A 57 -7.01 14.50 -28.20
CA PRO A 57 -6.37 15.14 -27.04
C PRO A 57 -5.46 14.21 -26.22
N LEU A 58 -5.52 12.89 -26.45
CA LEU A 58 -4.76 11.87 -25.72
C LEU A 58 -3.57 11.30 -26.52
N ALA A 59 -3.37 11.70 -27.79
CA ALA A 59 -2.42 11.07 -28.70
C ALA A 59 -0.98 11.65 -28.68
N GLU A 60 -0.79 12.89 -28.21
CA GLU A 60 0.53 13.56 -28.25
C GLU A 60 1.39 13.30 -27.00
N LEU A 61 2.12 12.17 -26.94
CA LEU A 61 3.34 12.03 -26.09
C LEU A 61 4.23 10.82 -26.45
N ASP A 62 4.37 10.54 -27.74
CA ASP A 62 4.72 9.21 -28.29
C ASP A 62 6.21 9.05 -28.68
N THR A 63 7.12 9.11 -27.69
CA THR A 63 8.58 8.88 -27.85
C THR A 63 9.18 7.97 -26.77
N ALA A 64 10.29 7.29 -27.08
CA ALA A 64 10.88 6.18 -26.33
C ALA A 64 11.15 6.42 -24.82
N ILE A 65 11.43 5.31 -24.10
CA ILE A 65 12.09 5.36 -22.78
C ILE A 65 13.45 6.04 -22.95
N GLY A 66 13.70 7.10 -22.18
CA GLY A 66 14.98 7.81 -22.22
C GLY A 66 16.11 6.96 -21.63
N ALA A 67 17.30 7.02 -22.23
CA ALA A 67 18.49 6.40 -21.64
C ALA A 67 18.77 7.01 -20.24
N PRO A 68 19.25 6.23 -19.26
CA PRO A 68 19.44 6.70 -17.89
C PRO A 68 20.42 7.87 -17.83
N ALA A 69 20.06 8.88 -17.03
CA ALA A 69 20.97 9.98 -16.72
C ALA A 69 22.18 9.46 -15.92
N ALA A 70 23.34 10.10 -16.11
CA ALA A 70 24.52 9.79 -15.31
C ALA A 70 24.26 10.12 -13.83
N ALA A 71 24.71 9.24 -12.93
CA ALA A 71 24.42 9.34 -11.50
C ALA A 71 24.84 10.70 -10.90
N THR A 72 23.86 11.46 -10.43
CA THR A 72 24.06 12.63 -9.57
C THR A 72 24.60 12.21 -8.20
N PRO A 73 25.31 13.10 -7.49
CA PRO A 73 25.64 12.85 -6.08
C PRO A 73 24.36 12.70 -5.26
N ALA A 74 24.42 11.87 -4.21
CA ALA A 74 23.27 11.67 -3.33
C ALA A 74 22.87 12.97 -2.63
N SER A 75 21.56 13.24 -2.58
CA SER A 75 21.00 14.32 -1.78
C SER A 75 21.18 14.02 -0.29
N ASN A 76 21.28 15.08 0.52
CA ASN A 76 21.39 14.93 1.98
C ASN A 76 20.13 15.44 2.70
N ASN A 77 19.16 15.98 1.97
CA ASN A 77 17.88 16.47 2.49
C ASN A 77 16.74 16.35 1.44
N LEU A 78 15.51 16.18 1.92
CA LEU A 78 14.27 16.05 1.15
C LEU A 78 13.95 17.27 0.28
N ASP A 79 14.34 18.46 0.71
CA ASP A 79 14.16 19.69 -0.07
C ASP A 79 14.98 19.68 -1.38
N GLU A 80 16.08 18.90 -1.43
CA GLU A 80 16.88 18.72 -2.66
C GLU A 80 16.23 17.69 -3.61
N LEU A 81 15.61 16.64 -3.07
CA LEU A 81 14.86 15.60 -3.82
C LEU A 81 13.57 16.14 -4.48
N PHE A 82 12.88 17.04 -3.79
CA PHE A 82 11.51 17.41 -4.12
C PHE A 82 11.29 18.92 -4.34
N GLY A 83 12.30 19.77 -4.07
CA GLY A 83 12.26 21.20 -4.33
C GLY A 83 12.20 21.58 -5.81
N HIS A 84 11.88 22.84 -6.09
CA HIS A 84 11.79 23.38 -7.45
C HIS A 84 13.13 24.00 -7.88
N SER A 85 13.73 23.43 -8.92
CA SER A 85 14.95 23.97 -9.55
C SER A 85 14.66 25.29 -10.26
N ALA A 86 14.89 26.42 -9.58
CA ALA A 86 14.98 27.72 -10.25
C ALA A 86 16.23 27.76 -11.16
N PRO A 87 16.19 28.43 -12.33
CA PRO A 87 17.34 28.52 -13.22
C PRO A 87 18.49 29.29 -12.53
N VAL A 88 19.69 28.69 -12.54
CA VAL A 88 20.86 29.22 -11.83
C VAL A 88 21.51 30.37 -12.62
N ASP A 89 21.50 31.57 -12.04
CA ASP A 89 22.34 32.69 -12.47
C ASP A 89 23.81 32.40 -12.07
N PRO A 90 24.77 32.37 -13.02
CA PRO A 90 26.16 32.03 -12.74
C PRO A 90 27.00 33.14 -12.06
N SER A 91 26.40 34.25 -11.60
CA SER A 91 27.12 35.49 -11.25
C SER A 91 27.23 35.88 -9.77
N ARG A 92 27.43 34.93 -8.82
CA ARG A 92 27.70 35.28 -7.40
C ARG A 92 28.82 34.50 -6.69
N SER A 93 29.83 35.25 -6.22
CA SER A 93 30.94 34.77 -5.39
C SER A 93 30.57 34.71 -3.89
N PRO A 94 31.19 33.82 -3.09
CA PRO A 94 30.81 33.60 -1.69
C PRO A 94 31.43 34.59 -0.69
N PRO A 95 30.69 35.03 0.35
CA PRO A 95 31.24 35.75 1.50
C PRO A 95 31.89 34.81 2.54
N ARG A 96 32.78 35.35 3.38
CA ARG A 96 33.63 34.60 4.33
C ARG A 96 33.01 34.42 5.72
N ARG A 97 33.39 33.34 6.42
CA ARG A 97 33.30 33.19 7.89
C ARG A 97 34.02 34.34 8.64
N LYS A 98 33.47 34.75 9.79
CA LYS A 98 34.21 35.30 10.95
C LYS A 98 33.50 34.92 12.28
N SER A 99 34.17 35.14 13.41
CA SER A 99 33.82 34.57 14.72
C SER A 99 34.14 35.51 15.90
N SER A 100 33.22 35.61 16.88
CA SER A 100 33.42 36.16 18.25
C SER A 100 32.05 36.20 18.98
N SER A 101 31.80 36.06 20.30
CA SER A 101 32.49 35.58 21.53
C SER A 101 32.20 36.52 22.74
N GLY A 102 31.45 36.04 23.76
CA GLY A 102 31.43 36.58 25.15
C GLY A 102 30.34 37.62 25.52
N GLY A 103 29.84 37.65 26.78
CA GLY A 103 28.94 38.75 27.20
C GLY A 103 28.17 38.86 28.56
N ASN A 104 28.16 37.90 29.50
CA ASN A 104 27.86 38.05 30.96
C ASN A 104 26.61 38.79 31.59
N LEU A 105 25.90 38.04 32.47
CA LEU A 105 25.44 38.32 33.88
C LEU A 105 24.15 39.08 34.32
N GLY A 106 23.57 38.60 35.44
CA GLY A 106 22.53 39.21 36.32
C GLY A 106 21.22 38.37 36.45
N ILE A 107 20.77 37.69 37.53
CA ILE A 107 20.95 37.68 39.02
C ILE A 107 20.19 38.80 39.77
N LEU A 108 19.37 38.61 40.84
CA LEU A 108 18.44 37.54 41.31
C LEU A 108 17.65 38.00 42.60
N ALA A 109 16.40 37.53 42.79
CA ALA A 109 15.67 37.22 44.06
C ALA A 109 15.27 38.26 45.19
N VAL A 110 13.94 38.30 45.49
CA VAL A 110 13.22 38.07 46.80
C VAL A 110 13.42 38.97 48.07
N GLY A 111 12.32 39.34 48.79
CA GLY A 111 12.38 39.55 50.28
C GLY A 111 11.33 40.39 51.10
N VAL A 112 10.12 39.87 51.38
CA VAL A 112 9.33 39.88 52.67
C VAL A 112 9.25 41.11 53.65
N LEU A 113 8.07 41.79 53.71
CA LEU A 113 7.07 41.96 54.83
C LEU A 113 7.43 42.41 56.30
N LEU A 114 6.77 43.47 56.85
CA LEU A 114 5.93 43.54 58.12
C LEU A 114 5.73 44.92 58.85
N ALA A 115 4.56 45.09 59.53
CA ALA A 115 4.19 46.06 60.62
C ALA A 115 4.07 47.59 60.27
N ALA A 116 3.57 48.58 61.06
CA ALA A 116 2.84 48.74 62.37
C ALA A 116 2.36 50.25 62.52
N VAL A 117 1.61 50.81 63.52
CA VAL A 117 0.48 50.45 64.46
C VAL A 117 0.04 51.71 65.30
N ALA A 118 -1.24 51.80 65.77
CA ALA A 118 -1.81 52.65 66.88
C ALA A 118 -1.98 54.21 66.72
N VAL A 119 -2.78 55.02 67.50
CA VAL A 119 -4.01 54.87 68.37
C VAL A 119 -4.71 56.26 68.66
N ALA A 120 -6.06 56.28 68.70
CA ALA A 120 -7.06 57.11 69.44
C ALA A 120 -6.98 58.65 69.79
N VAL A 121 -8.07 59.36 69.45
CA VAL A 121 -8.98 60.21 70.30
C VAL A 121 -8.47 61.46 71.06
N TRP A 122 -9.10 62.64 70.84
CA TRP A 122 -10.03 63.35 71.79
C TRP A 122 -10.41 64.78 71.32
N LEU A 123 -11.73 65.12 71.19
CA LEU A 123 -12.37 66.29 71.86
C LEU A 123 -13.83 66.65 71.43
N PHE A 124 -14.59 67.11 72.43
CA PHE A 124 -15.86 67.90 72.48
C PHE A 124 -17.24 67.39 71.97
N ARG A 125 -18.18 67.45 72.93
CA ARG A 125 -19.68 67.42 72.91
C ARG A 125 -20.21 68.88 73.11
N PRO A 126 -21.53 69.23 73.22
CA PRO A 126 -22.79 68.45 73.43
C PRO A 126 -23.89 68.78 72.36
N LYS A 127 -25.23 68.58 72.45
CA LYS A 127 -26.26 68.35 73.50
C LYS A 127 -27.36 67.36 73.03
N GLY A 128 -28.34 67.05 73.91
CA GLY A 128 -29.62 66.41 73.59
C GLY A 128 -30.71 67.38 73.07
N PRO A 129 -31.99 66.94 72.95
CA PRO A 129 -32.80 66.61 74.14
C PRO A 129 -33.51 65.23 74.09
N GLU A 130 -34.46 65.03 75.01
CA GLU A 130 -35.13 63.75 75.32
C GLU A 130 -36.34 63.44 74.42
N GLY A 131 -36.71 62.16 74.32
CA GLY A 131 -37.89 61.71 73.56
C GLY A 131 -38.30 60.27 73.86
N GLN A 132 -39.24 60.09 74.79
CA GLN A 132 -40.08 58.91 75.09
C GLN A 132 -39.60 57.50 74.63
N ALA A 133 -39.35 56.61 75.59
CA ALA A 133 -39.08 55.21 75.33
C ALA A 133 -40.30 54.48 74.73
N GLN A 134 -40.24 54.16 73.44
CA GLN A 134 -41.07 53.12 72.82
C GLN A 134 -40.72 51.76 73.45
N SER A 135 -41.70 50.87 73.59
CA SER A 135 -41.41 49.51 74.07
C SER A 135 -40.52 48.78 73.07
N VAL A 136 -39.44 48.21 73.58
CA VAL A 136 -38.58 47.28 72.84
C VAL A 136 -38.99 45.87 73.27
N MET A 137 -39.47 45.08 72.32
CA MET A 137 -39.70 43.66 72.52
C MET A 137 -38.48 42.90 72.01
N GLU A 138 -37.73 42.32 72.92
CA GLU A 138 -36.53 41.55 72.61
C GLU A 138 -36.86 40.06 72.68
N MET A 139 -36.74 39.34 71.56
CA MET A 139 -36.91 37.89 71.55
C MET A 139 -35.63 37.21 72.05
N PRO A 140 -35.72 36.08 72.79
CA PRO A 140 -34.54 35.31 73.14
C PRO A 140 -33.82 34.85 71.86
N PRO A 141 -32.48 34.84 71.81
CA PRO A 141 -31.74 34.37 70.64
C PRO A 141 -32.24 33.00 70.19
N GLN A 142 -32.43 32.82 68.88
CA GLN A 142 -32.84 31.54 68.30
C GLN A 142 -31.69 31.01 67.44
N THR A 143 -31.30 29.77 67.68
CA THR A 143 -30.32 29.08 66.83
C THR A 143 -31.04 28.41 65.67
N ILE A 144 -30.54 28.62 64.45
CA ILE A 144 -31.12 28.07 63.22
C ILE A 144 -30.01 27.47 62.34
N PRO A 145 -30.24 26.32 61.69
CA PRO A 145 -29.30 25.78 60.72
C PRO A 145 -29.36 26.57 59.40
N GLU A 146 -28.23 26.71 58.71
CA GLU A 146 -28.20 27.29 57.37
C GLU A 146 -28.81 26.40 56.28
N ASN A 147 -28.90 26.95 55.06
CA ASN A 147 -29.48 26.38 53.86
C ASN A 147 -30.94 25.87 54.04
N LYS A 148 -31.59 26.20 55.17
CA LYS A 148 -32.91 25.73 55.61
C LYS A 148 -33.84 26.90 55.94
N LEU A 149 -35.10 26.76 55.54
CA LEU A 149 -36.12 27.79 55.70
C LEU A 149 -36.65 27.85 57.14
N TYR A 150 -36.11 28.78 57.94
CA TYR A 150 -36.69 29.16 59.22
C TYR A 150 -37.98 29.98 59.02
N ARG A 151 -38.95 29.76 59.91
CA ARG A 151 -40.18 30.57 60.00
C ARG A 151 -40.58 30.76 61.46
N VAL A 152 -41.02 31.95 61.82
CA VAL A 152 -41.57 32.26 63.15
C VAL A 152 -42.67 33.31 63.04
N LYS A 153 -43.71 33.21 63.86
CA LYS A 153 -44.74 34.26 63.94
C LYS A 153 -44.39 35.23 65.06
N ILE A 154 -44.02 36.44 64.68
CA ILE A 154 -43.64 37.53 65.57
C ILE A 154 -44.91 38.25 65.98
N GLY A 155 -45.22 38.24 67.27
CA GLY A 155 -46.42 38.89 67.80
C GLY A 155 -46.29 40.41 67.79
N ALA A 156 -47.20 41.10 67.12
CA ALA A 156 -47.39 42.55 67.28
C ALA A 156 -47.89 42.82 68.71
N GLY A 157 -46.97 43.14 69.63
CA GLY A 157 -47.24 43.17 71.06
C GLY A 157 -48.33 44.16 71.48
N ALA A 158 -49.45 43.63 71.98
CA ALA A 158 -50.54 44.34 72.66
C ALA A 158 -51.13 45.57 71.92
N ALA A 159 -51.06 45.59 70.58
CA ALA A 159 -51.69 46.61 69.75
C ALA A 159 -52.81 46.02 68.88
N SER A 160 -53.87 46.81 68.68
CA SER A 160 -55.10 46.50 67.93
C SER A 160 -54.89 46.01 66.49
N GLU A 161 -55.97 45.49 65.87
CA GLU A 161 -56.07 45.08 64.46
C GLU A 161 -55.55 46.13 63.43
N ASP A 162 -55.48 47.40 63.81
CA ASP A 162 -54.86 48.52 63.06
C ASP A 162 -53.31 48.53 63.04
N ALA A 163 -52.63 47.47 63.46
CA ALA A 163 -51.16 47.37 63.46
C ALA A 163 -50.61 46.50 62.32
N TYR A 164 -49.36 46.75 61.90
CA TYR A 164 -48.59 45.88 61.02
C TYR A 164 -47.09 45.90 61.35
N LEU A 165 -46.37 44.83 61.01
CA LEU A 165 -44.91 44.72 61.17
C LEU A 165 -44.18 45.04 59.86
N GLU A 166 -43.03 45.70 59.98
CA GLU A 166 -42.13 46.09 58.88
C GLU A 166 -40.67 45.88 59.31
N MET A 167 -39.81 45.45 58.39
CA MET A 167 -38.36 45.27 58.63
C MET A 167 -37.62 46.57 58.35
N LEU A 168 -36.80 47.02 59.31
CA LEU A 168 -35.87 48.15 59.11
C LEU A 168 -34.49 47.67 58.65
N ASP A 169 -34.02 46.55 59.21
CA ASP A 169 -32.69 46.00 58.98
C ASP A 169 -32.70 44.47 59.19
N GLY A 170 -31.89 43.74 58.43
CA GLY A 170 -31.85 42.28 58.43
C GLY A 170 -31.05 41.69 57.26
N PRO A 171 -30.70 40.39 57.33
CA PRO A 171 -29.87 39.73 56.32
C PRO A 171 -30.57 39.53 54.97
N GLU A 172 -29.78 39.40 53.91
CA GLU A 172 -30.30 39.15 52.57
C GLU A 172 -31.13 37.86 52.53
N GLY A 173 -32.28 37.93 51.84
CA GLY A 173 -33.25 36.85 51.75
C GLY A 173 -34.30 36.82 52.87
N ALA A 174 -34.11 37.52 53.98
CA ALA A 174 -35.08 37.58 55.08
C ALA A 174 -36.34 38.39 54.71
N LYS A 175 -37.51 37.93 55.18
CA LYS A 175 -38.82 38.51 54.85
C LYS A 175 -39.73 38.52 56.07
N ILE A 176 -40.57 39.56 56.18
CA ILE A 176 -41.65 39.69 57.16
C ILE A 176 -42.95 40.03 56.43
N ALA A 177 -44.04 39.34 56.75
CA ALA A 177 -45.38 39.74 56.33
C ALA A 177 -46.00 40.70 57.33
N GLU A 178 -46.94 41.57 56.90
CA GLU A 178 -47.68 42.48 57.78
C GLU A 178 -48.36 41.75 58.97
N SER A 179 -48.74 40.49 58.75
CA SER A 179 -49.34 39.56 59.72
C SER A 179 -48.37 39.00 60.77
N GLY A 180 -47.11 39.44 60.76
CA GLY A 180 -46.05 39.02 61.67
C GLY A 180 -45.37 37.70 61.30
N ASP A 181 -45.69 37.10 60.16
CA ASP A 181 -45.06 35.85 59.72
C ASP A 181 -43.69 36.14 59.10
N PHE A 182 -42.62 35.84 59.85
CA PHE A 182 -41.23 35.94 59.42
C PHE A 182 -40.79 34.67 58.70
N SER A 183 -39.97 34.80 57.66
CA SER A 183 -39.34 33.69 56.97
C SER A 183 -37.97 34.07 56.40
N TRP A 184 -36.97 33.21 56.59
CA TRP A 184 -35.63 33.37 56.04
C TRP A 184 -34.99 31.99 55.82
N SER A 185 -34.28 31.82 54.72
CA SER A 185 -33.29 30.74 54.56
C SER A 185 -31.92 31.40 54.57
N PRO A 186 -31.08 31.17 55.60
CA PRO A 186 -29.69 31.58 55.54
C PRO A 186 -28.99 30.84 54.40
N THR A 187 -28.09 31.52 53.69
CA THR A 187 -27.16 30.89 52.74
C THR A 187 -25.89 30.45 53.44
N GLU A 188 -25.14 29.52 52.84
CA GLU A 188 -23.75 29.17 53.18
C GLU A 188 -22.88 30.36 53.65
N ALA A 189 -22.76 31.43 52.85
CA ALA A 189 -21.97 32.62 53.20
C ALA A 189 -22.57 33.48 54.34
N GLN A 190 -23.59 32.98 55.04
CA GLN A 190 -24.19 33.55 56.24
C GLN A 190 -23.99 32.63 57.46
N GLY A 191 -23.62 31.35 57.31
CA GLY A 191 -23.01 30.57 58.38
C GLY A 191 -21.51 30.87 58.56
N PRO A 192 -20.92 30.54 59.72
CA PRO A 192 -21.55 30.43 61.03
C PRO A 192 -21.55 31.82 61.72
N ASN A 193 -22.63 32.61 61.60
CA ASN A 193 -22.68 34.00 62.08
C ASN A 193 -23.95 34.33 62.88
N GLU A 194 -23.91 35.41 63.69
CA GLU A 194 -25.08 35.96 64.40
C GLU A 194 -25.65 37.19 63.67
N TYR A 195 -26.96 37.20 63.46
CA TYR A 195 -27.70 38.30 62.84
C TYR A 195 -28.70 38.93 63.80
N THR A 196 -28.66 40.25 63.89
CA THR A 196 -29.68 41.04 64.60
C THR A 196 -30.63 41.66 63.60
N ILE A 197 -31.86 41.15 63.53
CA ILE A 197 -32.94 41.67 62.70
C ILE A 197 -33.71 42.72 63.50
N ALA A 198 -33.83 43.93 62.93
CA ALA A 198 -34.55 45.05 63.54
C ALA A 198 -35.89 45.27 62.82
N LEU A 199 -36.98 45.07 63.56
CA LEU A 199 -38.35 45.26 63.06
C LEU A 199 -39.02 46.42 63.80
N VAL A 200 -40.04 47.01 63.17
CA VAL A 200 -40.95 47.96 63.81
C VAL A 200 -42.39 47.54 63.63
N THR A 201 -43.18 47.73 64.68
CA THR A 201 -44.64 47.78 64.52
C THR A 201 -45.03 49.20 64.13
N LYS A 202 -45.88 49.37 63.12
CA LYS A 202 -46.45 50.66 62.70
C LYS A 202 -47.98 50.63 62.76
N SER A 203 -48.60 51.78 63.00
CA SER A 203 -50.05 51.93 62.90
C SER A 203 -50.48 52.19 61.45
N ARG A 204 -51.49 51.45 60.97
CA ARG A 204 -52.13 51.64 59.66
C ARG A 204 -52.78 53.02 59.50
N ARG A 205 -53.11 53.71 60.59
CA ARG A 205 -53.80 55.03 60.56
C ARG A 205 -52.86 56.23 60.49
N THR A 206 -51.60 56.10 60.90
CA THR A 206 -50.66 57.23 61.05
C THR A 206 -49.24 56.95 60.55
N SER A 207 -48.92 55.70 60.17
CA SER A 207 -47.58 55.21 59.83
C SER A 207 -46.51 55.41 60.91
N ALA A 208 -46.89 55.88 62.10
CA ALA A 208 -45.99 56.05 63.23
C ALA A 208 -45.54 54.70 63.79
N ILE A 209 -44.25 54.60 64.12
CA ILE A 209 -43.67 53.46 64.82
C ILE A 209 -44.25 53.41 66.25
N THR A 210 -44.86 52.28 66.62
CA THR A 210 -45.45 52.07 67.95
C THR A 210 -44.51 51.29 68.88
N SER A 211 -43.75 50.34 68.34
CA SER A 211 -42.73 49.57 69.07
C SER A 211 -41.58 49.16 68.15
N ARG A 212 -40.43 48.82 68.75
CA ARG A 212 -39.34 48.09 68.06
C ARG A 212 -39.32 46.64 68.52
N VAL A 213 -39.05 45.72 67.62
CA VAL A 213 -38.85 44.30 67.93
C VAL A 213 -37.47 43.89 67.44
N THR A 214 -36.68 43.29 68.33
CA THR A 214 -35.33 42.80 68.02
C THR A 214 -35.35 41.27 68.04
N LEU A 215 -34.95 40.66 66.93
CA LEU A 215 -34.80 39.22 66.80
C LEU A 215 -33.33 38.90 66.52
N ARG A 216 -32.68 38.12 67.39
CA ARG A 216 -31.33 37.59 67.15
C ARG A 216 -31.42 36.15 66.66
N LEU A 217 -30.81 35.89 65.50
CA LEU A 217 -30.70 34.57 64.89
C LEU A 217 -29.23 34.19 64.80
N ILE A 218 -28.86 33.09 65.43
CA ILE A 218 -27.52 32.49 65.32
C ILE A 218 -27.63 31.42 64.23
N VAL A 219 -26.85 31.57 63.15
CA VAL A 219 -26.77 30.59 62.07
C VAL A 219 -25.69 29.57 62.42
N GLU A 220 -26.09 28.30 62.53
CA GLU A 220 -25.19 27.16 62.75
C GLU A 220 -24.74 26.52 61.44
N GLU A 221 -23.46 26.12 61.42
CA GLU A 221 -22.81 25.33 60.39
C GLU A 221 -23.53 23.99 60.13
N VAL A 222 -23.87 23.72 58.86
CA VAL A 222 -24.48 22.48 58.39
C VAL A 222 -23.59 21.85 57.32
N PRO A 223 -22.46 21.21 57.69
CA PRO A 223 -21.48 20.78 56.71
C PRO A 223 -22.05 19.76 55.72
N GLU A 224 -21.74 19.96 54.44
CA GLU A 224 -22.21 19.17 53.30
C GLU A 224 -21.06 18.33 52.69
N PRO A 225 -21.35 17.14 52.12
CA PRO A 225 -20.31 16.29 51.52
C PRO A 225 -19.79 16.85 50.18
N PRO A 226 -18.57 16.49 49.73
CA PRO A 226 -17.90 17.18 48.62
C PRO A 226 -18.61 16.95 47.28
N VAL A 227 -18.75 18.00 46.49
CA VAL A 227 -19.47 17.96 45.21
C VAL A 227 -18.50 17.63 44.06
N PHE A 228 -18.73 16.51 43.38
CA PHE A 228 -18.03 16.13 42.15
C PHE A 228 -18.51 16.94 40.93
N ASP A 229 -17.59 17.23 40.01
CA ASP A 229 -17.92 17.69 38.67
C ASP A 229 -18.58 16.56 37.84
N LYS A 230 -19.48 16.93 36.92
CA LYS A 230 -20.25 15.98 36.10
C LYS A 230 -19.34 15.24 35.11
N ILE A 231 -19.11 13.95 35.36
CA ILE A 231 -18.40 13.04 34.44
C ILE A 231 -19.40 12.38 33.47
N GLU A 232 -19.10 12.41 32.17
CA GLU A 232 -19.90 11.73 31.14
C GLU A 232 -19.44 10.28 30.88
N VAL A 233 -20.14 9.54 30.01
CA VAL A 233 -19.72 8.17 29.67
C VAL A 233 -18.48 8.21 28.77
N VAL A 234 -17.43 7.53 29.21
CA VAL A 234 -16.11 7.56 28.58
C VAL A 234 -16.05 6.44 27.54
N ASN A 235 -15.88 6.80 26.26
CA ASN A 235 -15.69 5.81 25.20
C ASN A 235 -14.24 5.29 25.25
N ALA A 236 -14.06 3.99 25.44
CA ALA A 236 -12.75 3.32 25.52
C ALA A 236 -12.61 2.29 24.40
N VAL A 237 -11.43 2.21 23.78
CA VAL A 237 -11.16 1.30 22.65
C VAL A 237 -10.22 0.18 23.10
N VAL A 238 -10.55 -1.07 22.80
CA VAL A 238 -9.72 -2.24 23.14
C VAL A 238 -8.26 -2.02 22.73
N GLY A 239 -7.35 -2.15 23.69
CA GLY A 239 -5.91 -2.00 23.48
C GLY A 239 -5.39 -0.56 23.34
N GLN A 240 -6.23 0.47 23.46
CA GLN A 240 -5.80 1.87 23.56
C GLN A 240 -5.89 2.36 25.01
N PRO A 241 -4.88 3.11 25.51
CA PRO A 241 -4.94 3.68 26.84
C PRO A 241 -5.95 4.83 26.91
N VAL A 242 -6.72 4.88 28.00
CA VAL A 242 -7.62 5.99 28.34
C VAL A 242 -7.24 6.53 29.72
N SER A 243 -7.25 7.86 29.87
CA SER A 243 -7.11 8.55 31.16
C SER A 243 -8.32 9.44 31.42
N VAL A 244 -8.78 9.46 32.67
CA VAL A 244 -9.90 10.26 33.16
C VAL A 244 -9.49 10.88 34.48
N ARG A 245 -9.32 12.20 34.51
CA ARG A 245 -9.17 12.93 35.77
C ARG A 245 -10.53 13.29 36.34
N VAL A 246 -10.75 12.99 37.62
CA VAL A 246 -11.93 13.42 38.37
C VAL A 246 -11.60 14.68 39.17
N HIS A 247 -12.63 15.43 39.53
CA HIS A 247 -12.50 16.59 40.40
C HIS A 247 -13.75 16.69 41.26
N ALA A 248 -13.53 16.96 42.54
CA ALA A 248 -14.53 17.27 43.54
C ALA A 248 -14.02 18.43 44.39
N ARG A 249 -14.95 19.22 44.90
CA ARG A 249 -14.67 20.35 45.79
C ARG A 249 -15.54 20.25 47.03
N ASP A 250 -14.99 20.68 48.14
CA ASP A 250 -15.80 21.11 49.27
C ASP A 250 -16.62 22.36 48.88
N THR A 251 -17.78 22.52 49.51
CA THR A 251 -18.70 23.66 49.35
C THR A 251 -18.91 24.46 50.63
N ASP A 252 -18.50 23.92 51.78
CA ASP A 252 -18.58 24.58 53.09
C ASP A 252 -17.66 25.83 53.14
N LEU A 253 -17.89 26.75 54.08
CA LEU A 253 -17.08 27.97 54.24
C LEU A 253 -16.51 28.15 55.66
N PRO A 254 -15.20 27.87 55.91
CA PRO A 254 -14.12 27.80 54.93
C PRO A 254 -13.79 26.39 54.42
N ALA A 255 -13.90 26.20 53.10
CA ALA A 255 -13.61 24.94 52.41
C ALA A 255 -12.26 24.30 52.78
N VAL A 256 -12.29 23.00 53.07
CA VAL A 256 -11.14 22.17 53.44
C VAL A 256 -10.61 21.34 52.26
N PRO A 257 -9.39 20.76 52.35
CA PRO A 257 -8.85 19.90 51.29
C PRO A 257 -9.69 18.62 51.10
N VAL A 258 -9.71 18.09 49.88
CA VAL A 258 -10.43 16.86 49.54
C VAL A 258 -9.44 15.77 49.14
N VAL A 259 -9.51 14.63 49.82
CA VAL A 259 -8.70 13.43 49.55
C VAL A 259 -9.53 12.43 48.75
N TYR A 260 -8.91 11.81 47.75
CA TYR A 260 -9.56 10.83 46.87
C TYR A 260 -9.13 9.40 47.16
N SER A 261 -10.07 8.46 47.09
CA SER A 261 -9.83 7.01 47.18
C SER A 261 -10.76 6.24 46.23
N LEU A 262 -10.54 4.93 46.05
CA LEU A 262 -11.32 4.08 45.16
C LEU A 262 -12.12 3.06 45.98
N LYS A 263 -13.43 2.95 45.72
CA LYS A 263 -14.33 2.07 46.49
C LYS A 263 -14.35 0.64 45.96
N GLY A 264 -13.87 -0.28 46.78
CA GLY A 264 -13.82 -1.73 46.49
C GLY A 264 -12.39 -2.25 46.35
N GLU A 265 -12.24 -3.57 46.27
CA GLU A 265 -10.91 -4.19 46.10
C GLU A 265 -10.43 -4.08 44.64
N ALA A 266 -9.16 -3.72 44.46
CA ALA A 266 -8.51 -3.68 43.15
C ALA A 266 -8.30 -5.10 42.62
N THR A 267 -9.11 -5.50 41.65
CA THR A 267 -8.86 -6.71 40.85
C THR A 267 -7.84 -6.42 39.76
N ALA A 268 -7.24 -7.46 39.16
CA ALA A 268 -6.37 -7.33 37.99
C ALA A 268 -7.06 -6.78 36.71
N ARG A 269 -8.35 -6.41 36.79
CA ARG A 269 -9.16 -5.81 35.71
C ARG A 269 -9.65 -4.39 36.06
N THR A 270 -9.41 -3.93 37.28
CA THR A 270 -9.81 -2.58 37.72
C THR A 270 -8.86 -1.55 37.08
N PRO A 271 -9.37 -0.45 36.50
CA PRO A 271 -8.55 0.71 36.16
C PRO A 271 -7.62 1.14 37.30
N ASP A 272 -6.39 1.51 36.96
CA ASP A 272 -5.43 2.05 37.92
C ASP A 272 -5.84 3.47 38.33
N PHE A 273 -5.44 3.90 39.53
CA PHE A 273 -5.85 5.17 40.10
C PHE A 273 -4.75 5.83 40.92
N ASN A 274 -4.40 7.05 40.54
CA ASN A 274 -3.47 7.89 41.28
C ASN A 274 -4.24 8.87 42.20
N PRO A 275 -4.32 8.62 43.52
CA PRO A 275 -5.05 9.49 44.45
C PRO A 275 -4.42 10.87 44.63
N ARG A 276 -3.18 11.10 44.18
CA ARG A 276 -2.53 12.43 44.22
C ARG A 276 -2.87 13.33 43.03
N THR A 277 -3.24 12.74 41.89
CA THR A 277 -3.64 13.49 40.69
C THR A 277 -5.12 13.33 40.33
N ALA A 278 -5.87 12.61 41.17
CA ALA A 278 -7.26 12.23 40.97
C ALA A 278 -7.51 11.59 39.59
N GLU A 279 -6.55 10.80 39.10
CA GLU A 279 -6.51 10.33 37.72
C GLU A 279 -6.66 8.81 37.63
N VAL A 280 -7.69 8.37 36.90
CA VAL A 280 -7.96 6.96 36.60
C VAL A 280 -7.43 6.63 35.21
N THR A 281 -6.55 5.64 35.11
CA THR A 281 -5.91 5.19 33.86
C THR A 281 -6.25 3.74 33.57
N TRP A 282 -6.53 3.41 32.31
CA TRP A 282 -6.93 2.07 31.92
C TRP A 282 -6.53 1.74 30.48
N THR A 283 -6.43 0.46 30.15
CA THR A 283 -6.36 -0.05 28.78
C THR A 283 -7.28 -1.28 28.72
N PRO A 284 -8.49 -1.17 28.13
CA PRO A 284 -9.43 -2.29 28.07
C PRO A 284 -8.89 -3.46 27.25
N GLU A 285 -9.17 -4.68 27.70
CA GLU A 285 -8.81 -5.90 26.99
C GLU A 285 -9.91 -6.34 26.01
N PHE A 286 -9.62 -7.24 25.07
CA PHE A 286 -10.62 -7.71 24.09
C PHE A 286 -11.85 -8.35 24.75
N GLN A 287 -11.66 -8.99 25.91
CA GLN A 287 -12.75 -9.53 26.71
C GLN A 287 -13.73 -8.48 27.25
N ASP A 288 -13.40 -7.20 27.21
CA ASP A 288 -14.25 -6.10 27.68
C ASP A 288 -15.09 -5.46 26.57
N ALA A 289 -14.83 -5.80 25.29
CA ALA A 289 -15.56 -5.27 24.15
C ALA A 289 -17.09 -5.43 24.27
N GLY A 290 -17.82 -4.35 24.03
CA GLY A 290 -19.28 -4.31 24.16
C GLY A 290 -19.81 -4.22 25.59
N LYS A 291 -18.94 -4.22 26.61
CA LYS A 291 -19.35 -4.04 28.01
C LYS A 291 -19.29 -2.57 28.43
N THR A 292 -20.00 -2.26 29.53
CA THR A 292 -19.77 -1.05 30.31
C THR A 292 -19.06 -1.45 31.60
N ILE A 293 -17.87 -0.90 31.83
CA ILE A 293 -17.10 -1.08 33.07
C ILE A 293 -17.24 0.19 33.92
N SER A 294 -17.32 0.06 35.24
CA SER A 294 -17.51 1.21 36.14
C SER A 294 -16.57 1.20 37.34
N VAL A 295 -16.00 2.35 37.65
CA VAL A 295 -15.17 2.60 38.84
C VAL A 295 -15.87 3.65 39.70
N ILE A 296 -15.90 3.44 41.02
CA ILE A 296 -16.43 4.41 41.97
C ILE A 296 -15.25 5.07 42.69
N VAL A 297 -15.07 6.37 42.47
CA VAL A 297 -14.14 7.20 43.23
C VAL A 297 -14.88 7.84 44.39
N VAL A 298 -14.27 7.84 45.57
CA VAL A 298 -14.75 8.50 46.78
C VAL A 298 -13.93 9.77 46.99
N ALA A 299 -14.61 10.87 47.29
CA ALA A 299 -14.01 12.11 47.79
C ALA A 299 -14.37 12.27 49.28
N THR A 300 -13.41 12.65 50.11
CA THR A 300 -13.57 12.81 51.57
C THR A 300 -12.85 14.09 52.04
N GLU A 301 -13.45 14.87 52.94
CA GLU A 301 -12.76 16.01 53.57
C GLU A 301 -11.50 15.59 54.35
N GLU A 302 -10.46 16.43 54.31
CA GLU A 302 -9.27 16.32 55.15
C GLU A 302 -9.44 17.09 56.47
N GLY A 303 -10.42 16.67 57.28
CA GLY A 303 -10.66 17.23 58.62
C GLY A 303 -12.13 17.20 59.03
N GLY A 304 -12.39 17.57 60.29
CA GLY A 304 -13.76 17.73 60.78
C GLY A 304 -14.53 16.41 60.94
N LYS A 305 -15.64 16.27 60.20
CA LYS A 305 -16.58 15.14 60.34
C LYS A 305 -16.29 13.98 59.37
N ASN A 306 -15.35 14.14 58.44
CA ASN A 306 -15.05 13.20 57.36
C ASN A 306 -16.31 12.80 56.57
N LEU A 307 -17.08 13.78 56.10
CA LEU A 307 -18.14 13.50 55.13
C LEU A 307 -17.49 13.05 53.81
N SER A 308 -18.30 12.45 52.95
CA SER A 308 -17.81 11.91 51.68
C SER A 308 -18.90 11.75 50.65
N ALA A 309 -18.48 11.82 49.39
CA ALA A 309 -19.31 11.61 48.23
C ALA A 309 -18.72 10.54 47.31
N GLU A 310 -19.55 9.94 46.45
CA GLU A 310 -19.16 8.87 45.54
C GLU A 310 -19.55 9.20 44.10
N GLN A 311 -18.59 9.17 43.19
CA GLN A 311 -18.82 9.36 41.75
C GLN A 311 -18.43 8.12 40.96
N ALA A 312 -19.38 7.62 40.17
CA ALA A 312 -19.16 6.50 39.26
C ALA A 312 -18.66 7.01 37.90
N ILE A 313 -17.43 6.67 37.53
CA ILE A 313 -16.93 6.75 36.15
C ILE A 313 -17.47 5.54 35.39
N ARG A 314 -17.99 5.72 34.18
CA ARG A 314 -18.49 4.63 33.32
C ARG A 314 -17.73 4.62 32.00
N PHE A 315 -17.05 3.53 31.72
CA PHE A 315 -16.34 3.29 30.46
C PHE A 315 -17.20 2.39 29.55
N GLN A 316 -17.58 2.89 28.38
CA GLN A 316 -18.23 2.11 27.34
C GLN A 316 -17.16 1.59 26.37
N VAL A 317 -16.97 0.27 26.31
CA VAL A 317 -15.86 -0.34 25.57
C VAL A 317 -16.30 -0.75 24.17
N ARG A 318 -15.57 -0.30 23.15
CA ARG A 318 -15.78 -0.65 21.74
C ARG A 318 -14.57 -1.39 21.14
N PRO A 319 -14.79 -2.26 20.13
CA PRO A 319 -13.68 -2.86 19.38
C PRO A 319 -12.90 -1.80 18.58
N PRO A 320 -11.67 -2.12 18.13
CA PRO A 320 -10.85 -1.21 17.32
C PRO A 320 -11.48 -0.86 15.96
N ASP A 321 -11.12 0.30 15.41
CA ASP A 321 -11.75 0.85 14.21
C ASP A 321 -11.37 0.16 12.90
N THR A 322 -10.16 -0.41 12.80
CA THR A 322 -9.69 -1.07 11.56
C THR A 322 -9.74 -2.59 11.68
N PRO A 323 -9.98 -3.34 10.59
CA PRO A 323 -9.97 -4.81 10.63
C PRO A 323 -8.63 -5.39 11.06
N ILE A 324 -7.51 -4.72 10.77
CA ILE A 324 -6.18 -5.17 11.23
C ILE A 324 -5.99 -4.99 12.74
N GLU A 325 -6.43 -3.87 13.32
CA GLU A 325 -6.37 -3.67 14.77
C GLU A 325 -7.34 -4.61 15.50
N GLN A 326 -8.50 -4.90 14.91
CA GLN A 326 -9.39 -5.98 15.38
C GLN A 326 -8.68 -7.34 15.32
N PHE A 327 -7.93 -7.66 14.26
CA PHE A 327 -7.14 -8.90 14.16
C PHE A 327 -6.10 -9.00 15.29
N LEU A 328 -5.24 -7.99 15.41
CA LEU A 328 -4.13 -7.92 16.37
C LEU A 328 -4.57 -7.86 17.84
N SER A 329 -5.77 -7.32 18.13
CA SER A 329 -6.28 -7.19 19.51
C SER A 329 -6.31 -8.52 20.28
N ARG A 330 -6.46 -9.66 19.59
CA ARG A 330 -6.42 -11.00 20.19
C ARG A 330 -5.03 -11.35 20.71
N PHE A 331 -3.98 -11.02 19.97
CA PHE A 331 -2.58 -11.20 20.40
C PHE A 331 -2.16 -10.21 21.49
N ARG A 332 -2.76 -9.01 21.53
CA ARG A 332 -2.55 -8.09 22.67
C ARG A 332 -3.18 -8.62 23.96
N ALA A 333 -4.32 -9.31 23.88
CA ALA A 333 -4.94 -9.97 25.04
C ALA A 333 -4.09 -11.11 25.63
N THR A 334 -3.23 -11.76 24.83
CA THR A 334 -2.24 -12.74 25.32
C THR A 334 -0.93 -12.08 25.79
N LYS A 335 -0.87 -10.75 25.86
CA LYS A 335 0.31 -9.93 26.19
C LYS A 335 1.52 -10.16 25.28
N ALA A 336 1.28 -10.57 24.02
CA ALA A 336 2.35 -10.72 23.04
C ALA A 336 2.89 -9.35 22.59
N ARG A 337 4.22 -9.26 22.40
CA ARG A 337 4.88 -8.11 21.79
C ARG A 337 4.62 -8.15 20.28
N ILE A 338 3.99 -7.12 19.72
CA ILE A 338 3.65 -7.04 18.29
C ILE A 338 4.43 -5.89 17.66
N GLU A 339 5.12 -6.16 16.56
CA GLU A 339 5.95 -5.19 15.82
C GLU A 339 5.70 -5.33 14.32
N PRO A 340 5.43 -4.24 13.56
CA PRO A 340 5.39 -4.31 12.10
C PRO A 340 6.81 -4.51 11.55
N PHE A 341 6.97 -5.17 10.40
CA PHE A 341 8.28 -5.34 9.76
C PHE A 341 8.16 -5.39 8.22
N PRO A 342 9.22 -5.08 7.45
CA PRO A 342 9.21 -5.22 5.99
C PRO A 342 9.33 -6.70 5.56
N GLY A 343 8.26 -7.46 5.75
CA GLY A 343 8.12 -8.83 5.26
C GLY A 343 7.40 -8.87 3.91
N PHE A 344 7.96 -9.61 2.94
CA PHE A 344 7.23 -10.02 1.74
C PHE A 344 6.65 -11.42 1.98
N ALA A 345 5.34 -11.57 1.80
CA ALA A 345 4.72 -12.88 1.90
C ALA A 345 5.05 -13.71 0.66
N GLU A 346 5.45 -14.96 0.88
CA GLU A 346 5.75 -15.93 -0.19
C GLU A 346 4.49 -16.50 -0.89
N PHE A 347 3.32 -16.06 -0.44
CA PHE A 347 2.03 -16.26 -1.11
C PHE A 347 1.43 -14.93 -1.54
N ASP A 348 1.27 -14.75 -2.84
CA ASP A 348 0.35 -13.78 -3.44
C ASP A 348 -1.09 -14.29 -3.25
N LEU A 349 -1.71 -13.90 -2.13
CA LEU A 349 -3.14 -14.06 -1.88
C LEU A 349 -3.85 -12.73 -2.14
N LYS A 350 -5.12 -12.78 -2.52
CA LYS A 350 -5.87 -11.59 -2.97
C LYS A 350 -6.19 -10.55 -1.88
N GLY A 351 -5.93 -10.85 -0.61
CA GLY A 351 -6.19 -9.94 0.53
C GLY A 351 -5.05 -8.94 0.79
N GLU A 352 -5.36 -7.80 1.43
CA GLU A 352 -4.37 -6.80 1.80
C GLU A 352 -3.38 -7.36 2.83
N THR A 353 -2.08 -7.37 2.49
CA THR A 353 -1.04 -8.07 3.25
C THR A 353 -0.41 -7.17 4.31
N HIS A 354 -0.44 -7.62 5.56
CA HIS A 354 0.11 -6.94 6.73
C HIS A 354 1.08 -7.86 7.50
N PRO A 355 2.41 -7.68 7.37
CA PRO A 355 3.44 -8.45 8.07
C PRO A 355 3.72 -7.95 9.50
N PHE A 356 3.72 -8.86 10.49
CA PHE A 356 4.08 -8.58 11.89
C PHE A 356 5.04 -9.61 12.49
N LYS A 357 5.92 -9.16 13.38
CA LYS A 357 6.61 -10.01 14.35
C LYS A 357 5.80 -10.04 15.63
N ILE A 358 5.43 -11.23 16.08
CA ILE A 358 4.68 -11.45 17.33
C ILE A 358 5.56 -12.30 18.25
N ASN A 359 5.99 -11.73 19.38
CA ASN A 359 7.06 -12.26 20.23
C ASN A 359 8.39 -12.54 19.48
N GLY A 360 8.61 -11.89 18.32
CA GLY A 360 9.77 -12.07 17.44
C GLY A 360 9.55 -13.01 16.25
N GLU A 361 8.46 -13.80 16.25
CA GLU A 361 8.12 -14.76 15.19
C GLU A 361 7.30 -14.08 14.08
N GLU A 362 7.59 -14.37 12.81
CA GLU A 362 6.95 -13.71 11.67
C GLU A 362 5.56 -14.30 11.35
N LEU A 363 4.54 -13.44 11.32
CA LEU A 363 3.17 -13.75 10.93
C LEU A 363 2.67 -12.77 9.86
N TYR A 364 2.15 -13.31 8.76
CA TYR A 364 1.69 -12.54 7.61
C TYR A 364 0.16 -12.58 7.56
N VAL A 365 -0.50 -11.44 7.79
CA VAL A 365 -1.96 -11.33 7.89
C VAL A 365 -2.54 -10.72 6.61
N PHE A 366 -3.38 -11.46 5.91
CA PHE A 366 -4.09 -11.02 4.70
C PHE A 366 -5.54 -10.69 5.04
N LEU A 367 -6.00 -9.49 4.70
CA LEU A 367 -7.35 -9.02 5.00
C LEU A 367 -8.23 -8.91 3.75
N TYR A 368 -9.47 -9.34 3.89
CA TYR A 368 -10.47 -9.41 2.83
C TYR A 368 -11.66 -8.49 3.13
N GLU A 369 -12.39 -8.12 2.08
CA GLU A 369 -13.59 -7.28 2.18
C GLU A 369 -14.66 -7.91 3.09
N ASP A 370 -14.80 -9.25 3.04
CA ASP A 370 -15.68 -10.03 3.90
C ASP A 370 -15.11 -11.44 4.22
N PRO A 371 -15.71 -12.20 5.16
CA PRO A 371 -15.26 -13.55 5.49
C PRO A 371 -15.43 -14.61 4.39
N ALA A 372 -16.36 -14.41 3.44
CA ALA A 372 -16.62 -15.37 2.36
C ALA A 372 -15.56 -15.25 1.25
N ALA A 373 -15.03 -14.05 1.00
CA ALA A 373 -13.85 -13.85 0.16
C ALA A 373 -12.61 -14.56 0.75
N ALA A 374 -12.42 -14.48 2.08
CA ALA A 374 -11.36 -15.22 2.77
C ALA A 374 -11.57 -16.75 2.71
N GLU A 375 -12.79 -17.24 2.94
CA GLU A 375 -13.12 -18.67 2.85
C GLU A 375 -12.90 -19.22 1.43
N LYS A 376 -13.23 -18.44 0.40
CA LYS A 376 -12.96 -18.78 -1.00
C LYS A 376 -11.46 -18.88 -1.29
N GLU A 377 -10.63 -17.98 -0.75
CA GLU A 377 -9.17 -18.06 -0.92
C GLU A 377 -8.60 -19.32 -0.25
N ILE A 378 -9.11 -19.68 0.93
CA ILE A 378 -8.74 -20.91 1.63
C ILE A 378 -9.08 -22.17 0.81
N GLU A 379 -10.23 -22.20 0.13
CA GLU A 379 -10.61 -23.33 -0.71
C GLU A 379 -9.79 -23.38 -2.02
N GLU A 380 -9.47 -22.23 -2.63
CA GLU A 380 -8.50 -22.14 -3.74
C GLU A 380 -7.11 -22.66 -3.32
N LEU A 381 -6.63 -22.32 -2.12
CA LEU A 381 -5.37 -22.83 -1.56
C LEU A 381 -5.39 -24.34 -1.32
N ARG A 382 -6.50 -24.91 -0.80
CA ARG A 382 -6.64 -26.37 -0.64
C ARG A 382 -6.57 -27.14 -1.96
N GLY A 383 -7.05 -26.53 -3.03
CA GLY A 383 -6.93 -27.06 -4.39
C GLY A 383 -5.49 -27.07 -4.89
N ASP A 384 -4.75 -25.96 -4.70
CA ASP A 384 -3.39 -25.80 -5.23
C ASP A 384 -2.29 -26.28 -4.27
N LYS A 385 -2.27 -27.58 -4.02
CA LYS A 385 -1.22 -28.25 -3.24
C LYS A 385 0.18 -28.09 -3.85
N SER A 386 0.26 -27.94 -5.17
CA SER A 386 1.49 -27.62 -5.92
C SER A 386 2.13 -26.32 -5.43
N ARG A 387 1.37 -25.22 -5.43
CA ARG A 387 1.83 -23.89 -4.99
C ARG A 387 2.13 -23.86 -3.48
N LEU A 388 1.33 -24.55 -2.67
CA LEU A 388 1.58 -24.73 -1.23
C LEU A 388 2.96 -25.39 -0.98
N THR A 389 3.24 -26.54 -1.61
CA THR A 389 4.53 -27.23 -1.47
C THR A 389 5.70 -26.46 -2.08
N ALA A 390 5.48 -25.75 -3.20
CA ALA A 390 6.51 -24.91 -3.81
C ALA A 390 6.94 -23.77 -2.88
N ALA A 391 6.00 -23.01 -2.32
CA ALA A 391 6.30 -21.95 -1.36
C ALA A 391 6.98 -22.48 -0.10
N ALA A 392 6.48 -23.57 0.50
CA ALA A 392 7.12 -24.21 1.66
C ALA A 392 8.59 -24.60 1.39
N ARG A 393 8.92 -24.99 0.15
CA ARG A 393 10.31 -25.24 -0.28
C ARG A 393 11.14 -23.96 -0.47
N ARG A 394 10.56 -22.87 -0.99
CA ARG A 394 11.27 -21.58 -1.16
C ARG A 394 11.63 -20.93 0.18
N VAL A 395 10.72 -21.00 1.17
CA VAL A 395 10.99 -20.53 2.54
C VAL A 395 11.84 -21.53 3.35
N GLY A 396 11.81 -22.82 2.99
CA GLY A 396 12.60 -23.86 3.65
C GLY A 396 12.05 -24.31 5.01
N THR A 397 10.74 -24.12 5.24
CA THR A 397 10.03 -24.43 6.49
C THR A 397 8.53 -24.55 6.24
N GLY A 398 7.81 -25.23 7.14
CA GLY A 398 6.38 -25.48 6.99
C GLY A 398 5.58 -24.19 7.06
N ILE A 399 4.47 -24.15 6.32
CA ILE A 399 3.62 -22.96 6.25
C ILE A 399 2.20 -23.32 6.68
N VAL A 400 1.75 -22.69 7.76
CA VAL A 400 0.49 -22.99 8.45
C VAL A 400 -0.45 -21.79 8.30
N PHE A 401 -1.63 -22.02 7.74
CA PHE A 401 -2.65 -21.00 7.57
C PHE A 401 -3.74 -21.13 8.62
N TYR A 402 -4.10 -20.00 9.22
CA TYR A 402 -5.20 -19.83 10.16
C TYR A 402 -6.20 -18.84 9.57
N GLN A 403 -7.51 -19.03 9.77
CA GLN A 403 -8.55 -18.09 9.33
C GLN A 403 -9.37 -17.60 10.52
N GLN A 404 -9.57 -16.28 10.60
CA GLN A 404 -10.41 -15.65 11.60
C GLN A 404 -11.20 -14.51 10.94
N GLY A 405 -12.51 -14.71 10.75
CA GLY A 405 -13.36 -13.73 10.07
C GLY A 405 -12.89 -13.49 8.63
N SER A 406 -12.68 -12.22 8.26
CA SER A 406 -12.09 -11.80 6.98
C SER A 406 -10.56 -11.71 6.99
N GLY A 407 -9.89 -12.30 7.99
CA GLY A 407 -8.43 -12.39 8.04
C GLY A 407 -7.91 -13.82 7.86
N ILE A 408 -6.91 -13.99 7.00
CA ILE A 408 -6.08 -15.21 6.90
C ILE A 408 -4.70 -14.86 7.45
N ALA A 409 -4.15 -15.66 8.36
CA ALA A 409 -2.78 -15.51 8.82
C ALA A 409 -1.93 -16.71 8.38
N ALA A 410 -0.85 -16.44 7.65
CA ALA A 410 0.16 -17.41 7.28
C ALA A 410 1.35 -17.31 8.25
N TYR A 411 1.65 -18.41 8.94
CA TYR A 411 2.85 -18.59 9.76
C TYR A 411 3.85 -19.45 9.01
N MET A 412 5.10 -19.00 8.93
CA MET A 412 6.17 -19.66 8.16
C MET A 412 7.38 -20.02 9.04
N GLY A 413 7.13 -20.60 10.21
CA GLY A 413 8.18 -20.96 11.18
C GLY A 413 7.94 -22.31 11.85
N ALA A 414 8.94 -22.78 12.61
CA ALA A 414 8.94 -24.09 13.25
C ALA A 414 8.76 -24.03 14.79
N SER A 415 8.37 -22.88 15.33
CA SER A 415 8.35 -22.60 16.76
C SER A 415 7.08 -23.13 17.42
N SER A 416 7.15 -24.32 18.00
CA SER A 416 6.03 -24.98 18.70
C SER A 416 5.35 -24.09 19.77
N PRO A 417 6.06 -23.26 20.58
CA PRO A 417 5.42 -22.30 21.48
C PRO A 417 4.57 -21.25 20.75
N PHE A 418 5.01 -20.82 19.56
CA PHE A 418 4.28 -19.85 18.76
C PHE A 418 3.10 -20.47 18.01
N ALA A 419 3.25 -21.69 17.46
CA ALA A 419 2.12 -22.46 16.93
C ALA A 419 1.02 -22.66 17.98
N SER A 420 1.41 -22.92 19.23
CA SER A 420 0.47 -23.02 20.38
C SER A 420 -0.22 -21.69 20.70
N LEU A 421 0.49 -20.57 20.55
CA LEU A 421 -0.08 -19.22 20.66
C LEU A 421 -1.07 -18.93 19.53
N LEU A 422 -0.74 -19.28 18.29
CA LEU A 422 -1.63 -19.13 17.13
C LEU A 422 -2.90 -19.97 17.30
N GLU A 423 -2.78 -21.24 17.69
CA GLU A 423 -3.93 -22.12 17.92
C GLU A 423 -4.86 -21.61 19.02
N SER A 424 -4.31 -21.09 20.11
CA SER A 424 -5.10 -20.53 21.22
C SER A 424 -5.69 -19.14 20.92
N THR A 425 -5.15 -18.40 19.93
CA THR A 425 -5.57 -17.03 19.59
C THR A 425 -6.50 -16.97 18.36
N LEU A 426 -6.29 -17.85 17.39
CA LEU A 426 -7.01 -17.87 16.10
C LEU A 426 -7.86 -19.14 15.90
N GLY A 427 -7.65 -20.19 16.68
CA GLY A 427 -8.23 -21.52 16.44
C GLY A 427 -7.30 -22.42 15.63
N LYS A 428 -7.80 -23.59 15.23
CA LYS A 428 -7.00 -24.60 14.51
C LYS A 428 -6.56 -24.12 13.11
N PRO A 429 -5.45 -24.66 12.55
CA PRO A 429 -5.11 -24.47 11.16
C PRO A 429 -6.26 -24.85 10.21
N VAL A 430 -6.36 -24.14 9.08
CA VAL A 430 -7.35 -24.37 8.02
C VAL A 430 -6.74 -24.93 6.73
N VAL A 431 -5.43 -24.73 6.54
CA VAL A 431 -4.57 -25.30 5.51
C VAL A 431 -3.17 -25.45 6.11
N GLU A 432 -2.52 -26.60 5.89
CA GLU A 432 -1.15 -26.87 6.30
C GLU A 432 -0.32 -27.30 5.08
N ALA A 433 0.78 -26.61 4.84
CA ALA A 433 1.79 -26.97 3.85
C ALA A 433 3.02 -27.49 4.59
N GLU A 434 3.09 -28.82 4.76
CA GLU A 434 4.27 -29.45 5.33
C GLU A 434 5.50 -29.14 4.46
N TYR A 435 6.48 -28.44 5.04
CA TYR A 435 7.86 -28.64 4.61
C TYR A 435 8.35 -29.96 5.18
N SER A 436 7.92 -31.03 4.52
CA SER A 436 8.94 -31.95 4.07
C SER A 436 9.92 -31.12 3.22
N ALA A 437 11.03 -30.73 3.86
CA ALA A 437 12.29 -31.11 3.27
C ALA A 437 12.08 -32.56 2.84
N ALA A 438 12.00 -32.81 1.52
CA ALA A 438 12.37 -34.13 1.04
C ALA A 438 13.72 -34.35 1.71
N PRO A 439 13.87 -35.37 2.58
CA PRO A 439 15.04 -35.45 3.44
C PRO A 439 16.26 -35.33 2.55
N ILE A 440 17.34 -34.72 3.04
CA ILE A 440 18.64 -34.93 2.42
C ILE A 440 18.93 -36.42 2.63
N THR A 441 18.38 -37.23 1.73
CA THR A 441 18.59 -38.65 1.67
C THR A 441 20.08 -38.79 1.57
N THR A 442 20.69 -39.61 2.42
CA THR A 442 22.13 -39.85 2.41
C THR A 442 22.57 -40.71 1.21
N LYS A 443 21.86 -40.59 0.07
CA LYS A 443 22.49 -40.28 -1.22
C LYS A 443 23.49 -39.14 -1.01
N GLY A 444 24.71 -39.47 -0.59
CA GLY A 444 25.82 -38.53 -0.71
C GLY A 444 25.98 -38.13 -2.18
N LEU A 445 26.40 -36.88 -2.41
CA LEU A 445 26.53 -36.18 -3.69
C LEU A 445 26.54 -37.08 -4.92
N ASP A 446 25.67 -36.79 -5.87
CA ASP A 446 25.57 -37.54 -7.11
C ASP A 446 26.78 -37.26 -8.05
N GLU A 447 26.84 -37.87 -9.23
CA GLU A 447 27.97 -37.67 -10.16
C GLU A 447 28.01 -36.28 -10.81
N PHE A 448 26.87 -35.60 -10.92
CA PHE A 448 26.75 -34.24 -11.45
C PHE A 448 27.07 -33.21 -10.36
N ASP A 449 26.59 -33.41 -9.13
CA ASP A 449 26.97 -32.57 -7.98
C ASP A 449 28.50 -32.51 -7.83
N LYS A 450 29.17 -33.66 -7.92
CA LYS A 450 30.64 -33.77 -7.86
C LYS A 450 31.34 -33.05 -9.01
N GLN A 451 30.77 -33.05 -10.22
CA GLN A 451 31.32 -32.30 -11.35
C GLN A 451 31.14 -30.79 -11.16
N ILE A 452 29.96 -30.34 -10.72
CA ILE A 452 29.69 -28.91 -10.43
C ILE A 452 30.57 -28.40 -9.28
N LEU A 453 30.78 -29.20 -8.24
CA LEU A 453 31.72 -28.89 -7.15
C LEU A 453 33.17 -28.84 -7.65
N THR A 454 33.56 -29.71 -8.56
CA THR A 454 34.90 -29.66 -9.20
C THR A 454 35.07 -28.36 -9.98
N MET A 455 34.04 -27.90 -10.70
CA MET A 455 34.02 -26.59 -11.37
C MET A 455 34.06 -25.42 -10.36
N PHE A 456 33.56 -25.59 -9.13
CA PHE A 456 33.66 -24.57 -8.08
C PHE A 456 35.05 -24.53 -7.43
N ASP A 457 35.66 -25.68 -7.19
CA ASP A 457 36.98 -25.80 -6.56
C ASP A 457 38.11 -25.38 -7.52
N GLU A 458 38.08 -25.87 -8.76
CA GLU A 458 39.08 -25.53 -9.78
C GLU A 458 39.00 -24.06 -10.21
N ARG A 459 40.17 -23.46 -10.51
CA ARG A 459 40.28 -22.08 -10.95
C ARG A 459 40.53 -21.95 -12.45
N ASP A 460 39.75 -21.12 -13.11
CA ASP A 460 39.95 -20.74 -14.51
C ASP A 460 41.30 -20.02 -14.65
N ARG A 461 42.09 -20.42 -15.67
CA ARG A 461 43.48 -19.95 -15.85
C ARG A 461 43.61 -18.48 -16.28
N ARG A 462 42.51 -17.85 -16.72
CA ARG A 462 42.44 -16.47 -17.21
C ARG A 462 41.86 -15.55 -16.12
N SER A 463 40.69 -15.88 -15.58
CA SER A 463 39.99 -15.04 -14.60
C SER A 463 40.48 -15.25 -13.16
N LYS A 464 41.06 -16.42 -12.85
CA LYS A 464 41.38 -16.91 -11.49
C LYS A 464 40.15 -17.08 -10.59
N SER A 465 38.93 -16.95 -11.12
CA SER A 465 37.68 -17.34 -10.45
C SER A 465 37.52 -18.86 -10.45
N PRO A 466 36.60 -19.43 -9.66
CA PRO A 466 36.02 -20.75 -9.95
C PRO A 466 35.69 -20.92 -11.44
N ARG A 467 35.94 -22.10 -12.02
CA ARG A 467 35.51 -22.46 -13.39
C ARG A 467 34.01 -22.29 -13.56
N LEU A 468 33.21 -22.60 -12.54
CA LEU A 468 31.75 -22.45 -12.49
C LEU A 468 31.27 -21.06 -12.92
N PHE A 469 32.07 -20.01 -12.69
CA PHE A 469 31.75 -18.62 -13.03
C PHE A 469 32.50 -18.07 -14.26
N SER A 470 33.24 -18.91 -14.99
CA SER A 470 33.90 -18.51 -16.24
C SER A 470 32.94 -18.61 -17.42
N PRO A 471 32.72 -17.56 -18.23
CA PRO A 471 31.85 -17.62 -19.41
C PRO A 471 32.27 -18.68 -20.44
N PHE A 472 33.51 -19.16 -20.40
CA PHE A 472 34.02 -20.23 -21.27
C PHE A 472 33.56 -21.64 -20.85
N GLU A 473 33.04 -21.78 -19.63
CA GLU A 473 32.69 -23.06 -18.99
C GLU A 473 31.17 -23.33 -19.02
N TYR A 474 30.36 -22.41 -19.57
CA TYR A 474 28.90 -22.58 -19.70
C TYR A 474 28.55 -23.88 -20.44
N THR A 475 29.26 -24.23 -21.51
CA THR A 475 29.02 -25.47 -22.27
C THR A 475 29.21 -26.72 -21.42
N GLU A 476 30.21 -26.74 -20.53
CA GLU A 476 30.45 -27.86 -19.60
C GLU A 476 29.30 -27.95 -18.57
N LEU A 477 28.95 -26.83 -17.93
CA LEU A 477 27.88 -26.77 -16.93
C LEU A 477 26.50 -27.14 -17.52
N ARG A 478 26.17 -26.61 -18.70
CA ARG A 478 24.93 -26.88 -19.44
C ARG A 478 24.83 -28.36 -19.79
N LYS A 479 25.93 -28.98 -20.23
CA LYS A 479 25.98 -30.41 -20.52
C LYS A 479 25.79 -31.26 -19.27
N ILE A 480 26.47 -30.94 -18.15
CA ILE A 480 26.32 -31.63 -16.86
C ILE A 480 24.86 -31.59 -16.39
N ARG A 481 24.24 -30.41 -16.39
CA ARG A 481 22.85 -30.21 -15.98
C ARG A 481 21.84 -30.87 -16.93
N ALA A 482 22.09 -30.91 -18.23
CA ALA A 482 21.26 -31.62 -19.18
C ALA A 482 21.34 -33.16 -19.02
N GLN A 483 22.52 -33.70 -18.67
CA GLN A 483 22.68 -35.12 -18.33
C GLN A 483 21.98 -35.47 -17.01
N GLN A 484 22.00 -34.56 -16.04
CA GLN A 484 21.18 -34.66 -14.82
C GLN A 484 19.69 -34.74 -15.15
N PHE A 485 19.17 -33.78 -15.92
CA PHE A 485 17.77 -33.79 -16.38
C PHE A 485 17.40 -35.09 -17.11
N GLU A 486 18.25 -35.58 -18.02
CA GLU A 486 17.99 -36.80 -18.80
C GLU A 486 17.91 -38.08 -17.95
N LYS A 487 18.66 -38.12 -16.85
CA LYS A 487 18.66 -39.22 -15.87
C LYS A 487 17.45 -39.13 -14.93
N GLU A 488 17.12 -37.92 -14.48
CA GLU A 488 16.01 -37.67 -13.54
C GLU A 488 14.64 -37.81 -14.21
N ASN A 489 14.51 -37.43 -15.49
CA ASN A 489 13.27 -37.48 -16.28
C ASN A 489 13.25 -38.67 -17.26
N ALA A 490 13.97 -39.75 -16.95
CA ALA A 490 14.19 -40.85 -17.89
C ALA A 490 12.89 -41.57 -18.29
N GLU A 491 11.93 -41.70 -17.36
CA GLU A 491 10.61 -42.29 -17.59
C GLU A 491 9.70 -41.33 -18.36
N GLU A 492 9.72 -40.04 -18.03
CA GLU A 492 9.00 -38.97 -18.72
C GLU A 492 9.41 -38.87 -20.19
N ILE A 493 10.72 -38.92 -20.47
CA ILE A 493 11.28 -38.91 -21.83
C ILE A 493 10.78 -40.13 -22.63
N ALA A 494 10.80 -41.32 -22.03
CA ALA A 494 10.29 -42.54 -22.68
C ALA A 494 8.76 -42.49 -22.90
N LYS A 495 8.01 -41.97 -21.93
CA LYS A 495 6.55 -41.76 -21.97
C LYS A 495 6.13 -40.65 -22.96
N ALA A 496 7.02 -39.71 -23.25
CA ALA A 496 6.83 -38.68 -24.25
C ALA A 496 7.01 -39.23 -25.67
N PHE A 497 8.11 -39.93 -25.92
CA PHE A 497 8.47 -40.40 -27.26
C PHE A 497 7.82 -41.73 -27.66
N GLY A 498 7.50 -42.60 -26.69
CA GLY A 498 6.90 -43.92 -26.92
C GLY A 498 7.82 -44.83 -27.73
N ASP A 499 7.27 -45.53 -28.72
CA ASP A 499 8.00 -46.49 -29.58
C ASP A 499 9.18 -45.84 -30.33
N ASP A 500 9.14 -44.51 -30.55
CA ASP A 500 10.21 -43.74 -31.22
C ASP A 500 11.33 -43.29 -30.26
N THR A 501 11.36 -43.74 -29.00
CA THR A 501 12.32 -43.26 -27.98
C THR A 501 13.78 -43.31 -28.46
N ASP A 502 14.24 -44.43 -29.03
CA ASP A 502 15.62 -44.56 -29.50
C ASP A 502 15.92 -43.66 -30.70
N ALA A 503 14.94 -43.50 -31.61
CA ALA A 503 15.06 -42.64 -32.78
C ALA A 503 15.08 -41.15 -32.40
N MET A 504 14.31 -40.76 -31.38
CA MET A 504 14.28 -39.40 -30.84
C MET A 504 15.54 -39.09 -30.01
N ARG A 505 16.00 -40.01 -29.15
CA ARG A 505 17.27 -39.87 -28.42
C ARG A 505 18.42 -39.66 -29.39
N LYS A 506 18.58 -40.53 -30.40
CA LYS A 506 19.61 -40.37 -31.43
C LYS A 506 19.52 -39.02 -32.17
N TRP A 507 18.33 -38.59 -32.57
CA TRP A 507 18.14 -37.31 -33.27
C TRP A 507 18.51 -36.10 -32.40
N LEU A 508 18.31 -36.18 -31.08
CA LEU A 508 18.75 -35.21 -30.09
C LEU A 508 20.27 -35.28 -29.82
N ASP A 509 20.86 -36.47 -29.78
CA ASP A 509 22.30 -36.67 -29.57
C ASP A 509 23.13 -36.12 -30.76
N GLU A 510 22.61 -36.23 -31.98
CA GLU A 510 23.13 -35.53 -33.17
C GLU A 510 23.08 -33.98 -33.06
N ARG A 511 22.40 -33.44 -32.04
CA ARG A 511 22.06 -32.02 -31.85
C ARG A 511 22.28 -31.58 -30.39
N SER A 512 23.39 -31.98 -29.78
CA SER A 512 23.65 -31.82 -28.34
C SER A 512 23.38 -30.40 -27.80
N ASP A 513 23.85 -29.35 -28.49
CA ASP A 513 23.57 -27.94 -28.11
C ASP A 513 22.08 -27.63 -27.94
N PHE A 514 21.23 -28.21 -28.79
CA PHE A 514 19.77 -28.06 -28.73
C PHE A 514 19.15 -29.01 -27.70
N LYS A 515 19.59 -30.28 -27.62
CA LYS A 515 19.16 -31.22 -26.57
C LYS A 515 19.36 -30.62 -25.17
N GLU A 516 20.55 -30.12 -24.92
CA GLU A 516 20.95 -29.49 -23.67
C GLU A 516 20.16 -28.19 -23.39
N SER A 517 19.96 -27.35 -24.42
CA SER A 517 19.18 -26.11 -24.28
C SER A 517 17.67 -26.32 -24.16
N LEU A 518 17.14 -27.43 -24.67
CA LEU A 518 15.73 -27.83 -24.56
C LEU A 518 15.44 -28.39 -23.16
N PHE A 519 16.26 -29.31 -22.68
CA PHE A 519 16.11 -29.91 -21.36
C PHE A 519 16.20 -28.85 -20.25
N LEU A 520 17.10 -27.87 -20.40
CA LEU A 520 17.27 -26.75 -19.46
C LEU A 520 16.42 -25.51 -19.80
N ALA A 521 15.42 -25.66 -20.68
CA ALA A 521 14.35 -24.68 -20.84
C ALA A 521 13.09 -25.04 -20.04
N PHE A 522 12.89 -26.32 -19.70
CA PHE A 522 11.75 -26.77 -18.92
C PHE A 522 11.86 -26.32 -17.46
N ASP A 523 10.86 -25.56 -16.99
CA ASP A 523 10.71 -25.19 -15.58
C ASP A 523 10.12 -26.39 -14.80
N PRO A 524 10.82 -26.92 -13.77
CA PRO A 524 10.39 -28.11 -13.03
C PRO A 524 9.19 -27.89 -12.09
N HIS A 525 8.74 -26.64 -11.93
CA HIS A 525 7.52 -26.28 -11.20
C HIS A 525 6.37 -25.97 -12.18
N HIS A 526 6.67 -25.35 -13.31
CA HIS A 526 5.66 -24.76 -14.19
C HIS A 526 5.35 -25.54 -15.47
N ASP A 527 6.23 -26.43 -15.95
CA ASP A 527 6.07 -27.08 -17.26
C ASP A 527 5.67 -28.57 -17.15
N ASP A 528 5.22 -29.18 -18.24
CA ASP A 528 4.97 -30.63 -18.41
C ASP A 528 5.94 -31.17 -19.46
N VAL A 529 7.03 -31.78 -18.97
CA VAL A 529 8.09 -32.39 -19.78
C VAL A 529 7.53 -33.42 -20.78
N VAL A 530 6.49 -34.17 -20.40
CA VAL A 530 5.91 -35.21 -21.27
C VAL A 530 5.12 -34.58 -22.42
N ALA A 531 4.34 -33.53 -22.15
CA ALA A 531 3.59 -32.82 -23.17
C ALA A 531 4.52 -31.99 -24.08
N GLY A 532 5.48 -31.25 -23.52
CA GLY A 532 6.46 -30.48 -24.27
C GLY A 532 7.33 -31.34 -25.20
N LEU A 533 7.84 -32.48 -24.71
CA LEU A 533 8.63 -33.39 -25.55
C LEU A 533 7.80 -34.10 -26.64
N ARG A 534 6.49 -34.32 -26.43
CA ARG A 534 5.57 -34.78 -27.49
C ARG A 534 5.43 -33.76 -28.62
N ILE A 535 5.34 -32.46 -28.28
CA ILE A 535 5.35 -31.39 -29.27
C ILE A 535 6.67 -31.41 -30.06
N VAL A 536 7.83 -31.57 -29.40
CA VAL A 536 9.13 -31.69 -30.09
C VAL A 536 9.17 -32.88 -31.05
N LYS A 537 8.65 -34.05 -30.66
CA LYS A 537 8.52 -35.22 -31.52
C LYS A 537 7.67 -34.93 -32.77
N GLU A 538 6.46 -34.39 -32.57
CA GLU A 538 5.53 -34.12 -33.67
C GLU A 538 6.07 -33.05 -34.64
N LEU A 539 6.74 -32.02 -34.12
CA LEU A 539 7.42 -31.01 -34.94
C LEU A 539 8.57 -31.61 -35.78
N LYS A 540 9.37 -32.52 -35.20
CA LYS A 540 10.42 -33.26 -35.91
C LYS A 540 9.85 -34.14 -37.02
N GLU A 541 8.68 -34.76 -36.79
CA GLU A 541 8.02 -35.63 -37.77
C GLU A 541 7.38 -34.86 -38.93
N LYS A 542 6.75 -33.71 -38.64
CA LYS A 542 6.11 -32.87 -39.66
C LYS A 542 7.09 -32.00 -40.44
N PHE A 543 8.20 -31.56 -39.84
CA PHE A 543 9.15 -30.60 -40.44
C PHE A 543 10.63 -31.07 -40.50
N PRO A 544 10.92 -32.33 -40.86
CA PRO A 544 12.25 -32.96 -40.69
C PRO A 544 13.37 -32.35 -41.55
N LYS A 545 13.07 -31.48 -42.52
CA LYS A 545 14.07 -30.78 -43.35
C LYS A 545 14.25 -29.31 -42.98
N GLN A 546 13.43 -28.78 -42.08
CA GLN A 546 13.36 -27.35 -41.77
C GLN A 546 13.58 -27.07 -40.28
N ILE A 547 13.28 -28.05 -39.40
CA ILE A 547 13.36 -27.91 -37.95
C ILE A 547 14.73 -27.42 -37.45
N ASP A 548 15.82 -27.91 -38.04
CA ASP A 548 17.20 -27.56 -37.67
C ASP A 548 17.52 -26.06 -37.81
N LYS A 549 16.75 -25.32 -38.62
CA LYS A 549 16.88 -23.86 -38.78
C LYS A 549 16.16 -23.06 -37.67
N TYR A 550 15.22 -23.68 -36.95
CA TYR A 550 14.31 -23.00 -36.02
C TYR A 550 14.28 -23.66 -34.64
N LEU A 551 15.39 -24.26 -34.21
CA LEU A 551 15.50 -24.99 -32.94
C LEU A 551 15.12 -24.14 -31.70
N SER A 552 15.43 -22.83 -31.69
CA SER A 552 14.94 -21.91 -30.64
C SER A 552 13.42 -21.74 -30.64
N LEU A 553 12.77 -21.80 -31.80
CA LEU A 553 11.31 -21.78 -31.91
C LEU A 553 10.70 -23.13 -31.46
N VAL A 554 11.41 -24.25 -31.65
CA VAL A 554 10.99 -25.57 -31.13
C VAL A 554 10.95 -25.54 -29.61
N ILE A 555 12.00 -25.03 -28.95
CA ILE A 555 12.03 -24.85 -27.49
C ILE A 555 10.87 -23.95 -27.05
N ALA A 556 10.74 -22.76 -27.64
CA ALA A 556 9.68 -21.81 -27.31
C ALA A 556 8.27 -22.36 -27.57
N THR A 557 8.08 -23.29 -28.51
CA THR A 557 6.77 -23.92 -28.76
C THR A 557 6.50 -25.03 -27.75
N ALA A 558 7.53 -25.75 -27.30
CA ALA A 558 7.40 -26.80 -26.29
C ALA A 558 7.01 -26.24 -24.91
N VAL A 559 7.71 -25.21 -24.41
CA VAL A 559 7.50 -24.64 -23.05
C VAL A 559 6.33 -23.65 -22.94
N VAL A 560 5.52 -23.52 -23.98
CA VAL A 560 4.35 -22.59 -24.01
C VAL A 560 3.04 -23.35 -24.20
N TRP A 561 3.07 -24.52 -24.84
CA TRP A 561 1.90 -25.27 -25.28
C TRP A 561 1.76 -26.68 -24.66
N ASP A 562 2.69 -27.05 -23.81
CA ASP A 562 2.66 -28.23 -22.95
C ASP A 562 1.38 -28.30 -22.08
N LYS A 563 0.96 -27.18 -21.49
CA LYS A 563 -0.17 -27.11 -20.55
C LYS A 563 -1.40 -26.39 -21.11
N PRO A 564 -2.57 -27.08 -21.22
CA PRO A 564 -3.82 -26.46 -21.60
C PRO A 564 -4.23 -25.34 -20.63
N GLY A 565 -4.21 -24.10 -21.10
CA GLY A 565 -4.53 -22.92 -20.26
C GLY A 565 -3.36 -22.37 -19.46
N GLY A 566 -2.11 -22.75 -19.79
CA GLY A 566 -0.88 -22.10 -19.31
C GLY A 566 -0.68 -20.70 -19.90
N GLY A 567 0.53 -20.36 -20.34
CA GLY A 567 0.87 -19.01 -20.81
C GLY A 567 0.27 -18.58 -22.16
N VAL A 568 -0.45 -19.43 -22.88
CA VAL A 568 -1.21 -19.07 -24.10
C VAL A 568 -2.53 -18.36 -23.74
N PRO A 569 -2.70 -17.05 -24.01
CA PRO A 569 -3.92 -16.34 -23.64
C PRO A 569 -5.12 -16.79 -24.49
N SER A 570 -6.29 -16.92 -23.85
CA SER A 570 -7.57 -17.04 -24.56
C SER A 570 -8.30 -15.71 -24.59
N TYR A 571 -8.51 -15.16 -25.79
CA TYR A 571 -9.27 -13.93 -26.02
C TYR A 571 -10.80 -14.12 -25.92
N GLU A 572 -11.26 -15.28 -25.45
CA GLU A 572 -12.64 -15.50 -24.99
C GLU A 572 -13.14 -14.42 -24.02
N GLY A 573 -12.29 -13.91 -23.13
CA GLY A 573 -12.67 -12.82 -22.22
C GLY A 573 -13.11 -11.56 -22.97
N HIS A 574 -12.42 -11.23 -24.06
CA HIS A 574 -12.75 -10.12 -24.95
C HIS A 574 -13.99 -10.42 -25.80
N GLN A 575 -14.14 -11.65 -26.29
CA GLN A 575 -15.32 -12.12 -27.03
C GLN A 575 -16.60 -12.05 -26.17
N ARG A 576 -16.54 -12.57 -24.93
CA ARG A 576 -17.65 -12.49 -23.97
C ARG A 576 -18.03 -11.04 -23.69
N ARG A 577 -17.05 -10.18 -23.39
CA ARG A 577 -17.27 -8.74 -23.11
C ARG A 577 -17.87 -7.97 -24.30
N THR A 578 -17.61 -8.40 -25.55
CA THR A 578 -18.13 -7.72 -26.76
C THR A 578 -19.43 -8.32 -27.29
N HIS A 579 -19.99 -9.35 -26.64
CA HIS A 579 -21.13 -10.14 -27.11
C HIS A 579 -20.95 -10.70 -28.53
N SER A 580 -19.69 -10.94 -28.92
CA SER A 580 -19.31 -11.46 -30.23
C SER A 580 -19.27 -13.00 -30.21
N ILE A 581 -18.92 -13.60 -31.35
CA ILE A 581 -18.78 -15.06 -31.54
C ILE A 581 -17.29 -15.37 -31.57
N LEU A 582 -16.84 -16.46 -30.92
CA LEU A 582 -15.44 -16.88 -30.97
C LEU A 582 -15.13 -17.45 -32.38
N PRO A 583 -14.08 -16.99 -33.08
CA PRO A 583 -13.80 -17.42 -34.44
C PRO A 583 -13.39 -18.90 -34.49
N SER A 584 -13.79 -19.56 -35.56
CA SER A 584 -13.40 -20.95 -35.85
C SER A 584 -11.95 -21.05 -36.36
N GLY A 585 -11.36 -22.25 -36.30
CA GLY A 585 -10.00 -22.50 -36.81
C GLY A 585 -8.88 -21.93 -35.94
N LEU A 586 -9.09 -21.87 -34.62
CA LEU A 586 -8.06 -21.56 -33.62
C LEU A 586 -6.83 -22.48 -33.80
N LEU A 587 -5.64 -21.90 -33.89
CA LEU A 587 -4.41 -22.66 -34.11
C LEU A 587 -3.87 -23.27 -32.81
N GLY A 588 -3.33 -24.50 -32.89
CA GLY A 588 -2.56 -25.14 -31.83
C GLY A 588 -1.07 -24.83 -31.94
N ALA A 589 -0.25 -25.57 -31.17
CA ALA A 589 1.20 -25.44 -31.13
C ALA A 589 1.84 -25.68 -32.52
N ILE A 590 1.39 -26.74 -33.18
CA ILE A 590 1.96 -27.25 -34.42
C ILE A 590 1.66 -26.34 -35.60
N GLU A 591 0.41 -25.84 -35.69
CA GLU A 591 0.00 -24.91 -36.74
C GLU A 591 0.60 -23.51 -36.53
N ASN A 592 0.85 -23.12 -35.28
CA ASN A 592 1.65 -21.92 -34.96
C ASN A 592 3.08 -22.04 -35.50
N PHE A 593 3.76 -23.15 -35.20
CA PHE A 593 5.11 -23.41 -35.69
C PHE A 593 5.15 -23.46 -37.23
N GLN A 594 4.24 -24.20 -37.86
CA GLN A 594 4.11 -24.30 -39.32
C GLN A 594 3.95 -22.92 -39.96
N TYR A 595 3.01 -22.11 -39.46
CA TYR A 595 2.77 -20.77 -39.98
C TYR A 595 4.04 -19.91 -39.94
N LEU A 596 4.76 -19.91 -38.82
CA LEU A 596 5.96 -19.09 -38.66
C LEU A 596 7.05 -19.52 -39.65
N LEU A 597 7.23 -20.82 -39.90
CA LEU A 597 8.13 -21.33 -40.94
C LEU A 597 7.75 -20.88 -42.36
N GLU A 598 6.46 -20.96 -42.71
CA GLU A 598 5.96 -20.63 -44.05
C GLU A 598 5.96 -19.12 -44.32
N ALA A 599 5.70 -18.29 -43.29
CA ALA A 599 5.68 -16.84 -43.38
C ALA A 599 7.06 -16.19 -43.23
N GLU A 600 8.06 -16.87 -42.64
CA GLU A 600 9.40 -16.31 -42.38
C GLU A 600 10.06 -15.60 -43.59
N PRO A 601 9.94 -16.08 -44.86
CA PRO A 601 10.48 -15.39 -46.03
C PRO A 601 9.88 -14.00 -46.30
N VAL A 602 8.70 -13.67 -45.75
CA VAL A 602 8.09 -12.33 -45.80
C VAL A 602 8.18 -11.58 -44.46
N MET A 603 8.48 -12.26 -43.35
CA MET A 603 8.69 -11.67 -42.02
C MET A 603 10.15 -11.24 -41.74
N GLN A 604 10.93 -11.00 -42.81
CA GLN A 604 12.35 -10.59 -42.78
C GLN A 604 13.37 -11.63 -42.30
N GLY A 605 12.99 -12.90 -42.11
CA GLY A 605 13.98 -13.96 -41.84
C GLY A 605 14.69 -13.87 -40.49
N ARG A 606 14.05 -13.30 -39.47
CA ARG A 606 14.68 -13.01 -38.17
C ARG A 606 14.47 -14.07 -37.09
N ILE A 607 13.40 -14.86 -37.15
CA ILE A 607 13.00 -15.80 -36.09
C ILE A 607 14.08 -16.86 -35.84
N GLN A 608 14.79 -17.29 -36.89
CA GLN A 608 15.95 -18.18 -36.81
C GLN A 608 17.13 -17.68 -35.94
N PHE A 609 17.20 -16.39 -35.61
CA PHE A 609 18.31 -15.76 -34.87
C PHE A 609 17.90 -15.22 -33.49
N VAL A 610 16.68 -15.51 -33.04
CA VAL A 610 16.11 -14.96 -31.80
C VAL A 610 16.07 -16.07 -30.73
N PRO A 611 16.60 -15.84 -29.50
CA PRO A 611 16.56 -16.80 -28.40
C PRO A 611 15.13 -17.22 -28.05
N TRP A 612 14.98 -18.42 -27.49
CA TRP A 612 13.66 -18.99 -27.21
C TRP A 612 12.89 -18.11 -26.20
N GLU A 613 13.59 -17.48 -25.26
CA GLU A 613 13.06 -16.54 -24.25
C GLU A 613 12.37 -15.30 -24.87
N PHE A 614 12.70 -14.96 -26.12
CA PHE A 614 12.02 -13.91 -26.90
C PHE A 614 10.90 -14.49 -27.77
N LEU A 615 11.04 -15.73 -28.25
CA LEU A 615 10.09 -16.39 -29.15
C LEU A 615 8.83 -16.92 -28.44
N VAL A 616 8.88 -17.14 -27.12
CA VAL A 616 7.67 -17.48 -26.34
C VAL A 616 6.60 -16.39 -26.45
N HIS A 617 7.00 -15.12 -26.61
CA HIS A 617 6.13 -13.97 -26.87
C HIS A 617 5.67 -13.83 -28.35
N VAL A 618 5.98 -14.82 -29.20
CA VAL A 618 5.54 -14.91 -30.61
C VAL A 618 4.60 -16.10 -30.82
N CYS A 619 4.90 -17.26 -30.23
CA CYS A 619 4.11 -18.48 -30.44
C CYS A 619 2.91 -18.62 -29.49
N ASN A 620 2.81 -17.81 -28.43
CA ASN A 620 1.75 -17.87 -27.42
C ASN A 620 0.42 -17.23 -27.87
N HIS A 621 -0.18 -17.67 -28.99
CA HIS A 621 -1.53 -17.23 -29.39
C HIS A 621 -2.30 -18.22 -30.28
N LYS A 622 -3.63 -18.14 -30.21
CA LYS A 622 -4.57 -19.02 -30.94
C LYS A 622 -5.19 -18.34 -32.18
N THR A 623 -4.53 -17.38 -32.81
CA THR A 623 -5.12 -16.59 -33.93
C THR A 623 -5.23 -17.44 -35.21
N PRO A 624 -6.44 -17.61 -35.79
CA PRO A 624 -6.66 -18.42 -36.99
C PRO A 624 -5.80 -18.05 -38.20
N LEU A 625 -5.44 -19.06 -39.00
CA LEU A 625 -4.53 -18.92 -40.16
C LEU A 625 -4.93 -17.78 -41.12
N LEU A 626 -6.21 -17.65 -41.44
CA LEU A 626 -6.73 -16.61 -42.34
C LEU A 626 -6.53 -15.19 -41.77
N GLU A 627 -6.66 -15.02 -40.45
CA GLU A 627 -6.39 -13.74 -39.78
C GLU A 627 -4.90 -13.41 -39.78
N ARG A 628 -4.03 -14.41 -39.62
CA ARG A 628 -2.57 -14.21 -39.68
C ARG A 628 -2.11 -13.82 -41.09
N GLN A 629 -2.64 -14.49 -42.11
CA GLN A 629 -2.42 -14.14 -43.52
C GLN A 629 -2.91 -12.72 -43.85
N TRP A 630 -4.08 -12.33 -43.32
CA TRP A 630 -4.60 -10.97 -43.42
C TRP A 630 -3.69 -9.96 -42.71
N ALA A 631 -3.20 -10.27 -41.51
CA ALA A 631 -2.28 -9.40 -40.77
C ALA A 631 -0.96 -9.21 -41.52
N VAL A 632 -0.38 -10.25 -42.10
CA VAL A 632 0.81 -10.15 -42.97
C VAL A 632 0.54 -9.25 -44.18
N ALA A 633 -0.60 -9.41 -44.86
CA ALA A 633 -0.93 -8.64 -46.06
C ALA A 633 -1.07 -7.13 -45.78
N ASN A 634 -1.52 -6.75 -44.58
CA ASN A 634 -1.79 -5.35 -44.20
C ASN A 634 -0.66 -4.69 -43.39
N TYR A 635 0.06 -5.45 -42.55
CA TYR A 635 0.97 -4.90 -41.53
C TYR A 635 2.46 -5.23 -41.72
N VAL A 636 2.86 -6.21 -42.54
CA VAL A 636 4.30 -6.34 -42.91
C VAL A 636 4.83 -5.07 -43.61
N PRO A 637 4.08 -4.38 -44.49
CA PRO A 637 4.49 -3.08 -45.03
C PRO A 637 4.60 -1.96 -43.98
N LYS A 638 3.97 -2.12 -42.80
CA LYS A 638 3.99 -1.19 -41.66
C LYS A 638 4.80 -1.74 -40.46
N ARG A 639 5.75 -2.68 -40.65
CA ARG A 639 6.39 -3.42 -39.55
C ARG A 639 7.11 -2.55 -38.51
N VAL A 640 7.83 -1.51 -38.94
CA VAL A 640 8.61 -0.66 -38.04
C VAL A 640 7.65 0.12 -37.15
N MET A 641 7.76 -0.04 -35.82
CA MET A 641 6.79 0.49 -34.86
C MET A 641 5.35 0.01 -35.11
N PHE A 642 5.15 -1.24 -35.56
CA PHE A 642 3.82 -1.74 -35.96
C PHE A 642 2.74 -1.55 -34.87
N GLY A 643 3.12 -1.53 -33.58
CA GLY A 643 2.19 -1.41 -32.45
C GLY A 643 1.29 -0.16 -32.48
N LYS A 644 1.65 0.85 -33.28
CA LYS A 644 0.76 1.98 -33.61
C LYS A 644 -0.57 1.55 -34.25
N CYS A 645 -0.66 0.33 -34.80
CA CYS A 645 -1.91 -0.27 -35.27
C CYS A 645 -2.98 -0.47 -34.18
N TYR A 646 -2.63 -0.37 -32.89
CA TYR A 646 -3.58 -0.17 -31.80
C TYR A 646 -4.57 0.97 -32.11
N SER A 647 -4.08 2.07 -32.67
CA SER A 647 -4.87 3.24 -33.06
C SER A 647 -5.54 3.11 -34.44
N ASP A 648 -5.26 2.05 -35.22
CA ASP A 648 -6.04 1.75 -36.43
C ASP A 648 -7.46 1.24 -36.06
N VAL A 649 -7.64 0.66 -34.86
CA VAL A 649 -8.92 0.14 -34.35
C VAL A 649 -9.80 1.27 -33.78
N PRO A 650 -11.02 1.50 -34.31
CA PRO A 650 -11.92 2.55 -33.83
C PRO A 650 -12.34 2.37 -32.38
N TYR A 651 -12.40 3.46 -31.61
CA TYR A 651 -12.85 3.40 -30.21
C TYR A 651 -14.39 3.26 -30.12
N ASP A 652 -14.87 2.30 -29.34
CA ASP A 652 -16.30 2.12 -29.09
C ASP A 652 -16.78 2.83 -27.81
N PHE A 653 -17.00 4.14 -27.92
CA PHE A 653 -17.54 4.96 -26.83
C PHE A 653 -18.91 4.47 -26.34
N GLN A 654 -19.72 3.82 -27.17
CA GLN A 654 -21.01 3.25 -26.75
C GLN A 654 -20.80 2.02 -25.85
N MET A 655 -19.82 1.17 -26.18
CA MET A 655 -19.39 0.07 -25.31
C MET A 655 -18.84 0.59 -23.98
N LEU A 656 -18.10 1.70 -23.96
CA LEU A 656 -17.62 2.31 -22.73
C LEU A 656 -18.78 2.87 -21.88
N GLN A 657 -19.59 3.77 -22.44
CA GLN A 657 -20.68 4.47 -21.75
C GLN A 657 -21.79 3.53 -21.27
N THR A 658 -22.01 2.40 -21.94
CA THR A 658 -23.02 1.41 -21.54
C THR A 658 -22.45 0.26 -20.70
N GLU A 659 -21.20 0.35 -20.23
CA GLU A 659 -20.55 -0.71 -19.43
C GLU A 659 -20.54 -2.08 -20.15
N SER A 660 -20.29 -2.06 -21.46
CA SER A 660 -20.35 -3.21 -22.39
C SER A 660 -21.75 -3.83 -22.60
N LYS A 661 -22.83 -3.16 -22.19
CA LYS A 661 -24.22 -3.63 -22.46
C LYS A 661 -24.58 -3.52 -23.95
N VAL A 662 -24.02 -2.54 -24.67
CA VAL A 662 -24.18 -2.37 -26.13
C VAL A 662 -22.81 -2.27 -26.78
N CYS A 663 -22.50 -3.21 -27.68
CA CYS A 663 -21.19 -3.35 -28.32
C CYS A 663 -21.35 -3.48 -29.84
N LYS A 664 -20.57 -2.73 -30.64
CA LYS A 664 -20.63 -2.79 -32.12
C LYS A 664 -20.24 -4.17 -32.71
N LEU A 665 -19.42 -4.93 -31.98
CA LEU A 665 -19.03 -6.30 -32.29
C LEU A 665 -20.11 -7.36 -31.94
N GLY A 666 -21.25 -6.96 -31.36
CA GLY A 666 -22.33 -7.87 -30.97
C GLY A 666 -22.81 -8.76 -32.12
N GLY A 667 -22.78 -10.07 -31.91
CA GLY A 667 -23.17 -11.06 -32.92
C GLY A 667 -22.27 -11.14 -34.16
N LYS A 668 -21.05 -10.57 -34.14
CA LYS A 668 -20.00 -10.74 -35.17
C LYS A 668 -18.93 -11.71 -34.69
N GLU A 669 -18.14 -12.33 -35.56
CA GLU A 669 -16.97 -13.09 -35.12
C GLU A 669 -15.85 -12.18 -34.58
N TYR A 670 -15.14 -12.59 -33.54
CA TYR A 670 -14.06 -11.85 -32.88
C TYR A 670 -12.71 -11.99 -33.62
N THR A 671 -12.71 -11.64 -34.91
CA THR A 671 -11.56 -11.71 -35.82
C THR A 671 -10.86 -10.35 -35.95
N LEU A 672 -9.57 -10.33 -36.28
CA LEU A 672 -8.83 -9.08 -36.50
C LEU A 672 -9.51 -8.12 -37.52
N PRO A 673 -10.02 -8.58 -38.68
CA PRO A 673 -10.75 -7.69 -39.59
C PRO A 673 -12.03 -7.11 -38.98
N ASN A 674 -12.75 -7.87 -38.14
CA ASN A 674 -13.97 -7.36 -37.50
C ASN A 674 -13.65 -6.37 -36.38
N ILE A 675 -12.59 -6.61 -35.58
CA ILE A 675 -12.14 -5.66 -34.56
C ILE A 675 -11.74 -4.33 -35.23
N LEU A 676 -11.02 -4.38 -36.36
CA LEU A 676 -10.68 -3.18 -37.13
C LEU A 676 -11.93 -2.45 -37.71
N ASN A 677 -12.93 -3.20 -38.20
CA ASN A 677 -14.10 -2.61 -38.85
C ASN A 677 -15.17 -2.07 -37.88
N PHE A 678 -15.38 -2.74 -36.74
CA PHE A 678 -16.44 -2.41 -35.79
C PHE A 678 -15.93 -1.70 -34.52
N GLY A 679 -14.63 -1.82 -34.23
CA GLY A 679 -13.99 -1.18 -33.08
C GLY A 679 -14.19 -1.90 -31.74
N GLY A 680 -13.77 -1.23 -30.68
CA GLY A 680 -13.91 -1.69 -29.30
C GLY A 680 -13.28 -0.70 -28.32
N VAL A 681 -13.18 -1.07 -27.04
CA VAL A 681 -12.40 -0.30 -26.05
C VAL A 681 -10.93 -0.69 -26.08
N CYS A 682 -10.09 -0.02 -25.28
CA CYS A 682 -8.64 -0.23 -25.18
C CYS A 682 -8.18 -1.70 -25.11
N ALA A 683 -8.95 -2.59 -24.44
CA ALA A 683 -8.68 -4.02 -24.41
C ALA A 683 -8.72 -4.68 -25.81
N MET A 684 -9.68 -4.32 -26.66
CA MET A 684 -9.75 -4.82 -28.04
C MET A 684 -8.63 -4.23 -28.91
N GLN A 685 -8.24 -2.97 -28.66
CA GLN A 685 -7.12 -2.32 -29.36
C GLN A 685 -5.78 -3.00 -29.01
N ALA A 686 -5.57 -3.35 -27.74
CA ALA A 686 -4.41 -4.09 -27.26
C ALA A 686 -4.35 -5.54 -27.79
N ASP A 687 -5.46 -6.29 -27.71
CA ASP A 687 -5.56 -7.65 -28.25
C ASP A 687 -5.31 -7.69 -29.76
N PHE A 688 -5.94 -6.78 -30.51
CA PHE A 688 -5.72 -6.62 -31.94
C PHE A 688 -4.25 -6.41 -32.26
N ALA A 689 -3.61 -5.41 -31.63
CA ALA A 689 -2.22 -5.09 -31.91
C ALA A 689 -1.27 -6.24 -31.51
N ALA A 690 -1.44 -6.84 -30.33
CA ALA A 690 -0.63 -7.98 -29.91
C ALA A 690 -0.75 -9.17 -30.88
N ARG A 691 -1.98 -9.53 -31.29
CA ARG A 691 -2.25 -10.57 -32.29
C ARG A 691 -1.68 -10.23 -33.67
N VAL A 692 -1.74 -8.97 -34.11
CA VAL A 692 -1.08 -8.51 -35.36
C VAL A 692 0.42 -8.70 -35.27
N GLY A 693 1.06 -8.28 -34.16
CA GLY A 693 2.49 -8.44 -33.91
C GLY A 693 2.95 -9.90 -34.01
N LYS A 694 2.34 -10.79 -33.23
CA LYS A 694 2.59 -12.24 -33.27
C LYS A 694 2.31 -12.87 -34.64
N SER A 695 1.32 -12.34 -35.36
CA SER A 695 1.01 -12.78 -36.73
C SER A 695 2.06 -12.36 -37.76
N ILE A 696 2.74 -11.23 -37.58
CA ILE A 696 3.85 -10.80 -38.45
C ILE A 696 5.23 -11.17 -37.90
N GLY A 697 5.32 -11.97 -36.83
CA GLY A 697 6.59 -12.39 -36.24
C GLY A 697 7.36 -11.26 -35.55
N VAL A 698 6.65 -10.38 -34.81
CA VAL A 698 7.24 -9.52 -33.78
C VAL A 698 6.80 -10.06 -32.41
N PRO A 699 7.71 -10.23 -31.43
CA PRO A 699 7.31 -10.54 -30.07
C PRO A 699 6.52 -9.37 -29.47
N ALA A 700 5.28 -9.60 -29.06
CA ALA A 700 4.36 -8.55 -28.67
C ALA A 700 3.37 -9.05 -27.63
N GLU A 701 2.93 -8.23 -26.68
CA GLU A 701 1.98 -8.64 -25.64
C GLU A 701 0.89 -7.60 -25.37
N TYR A 702 -0.26 -8.13 -24.95
CA TYR A 702 -1.29 -7.38 -24.25
C TYR A 702 -0.80 -7.10 -22.84
N VAL A 703 -0.85 -5.84 -22.40
CA VAL A 703 -0.51 -5.44 -21.04
C VAL A 703 -1.65 -4.63 -20.45
N GLY A 704 -2.09 -4.99 -19.25
CA GLY A 704 -3.12 -4.27 -18.49
C GLY A 704 -2.52 -3.41 -17.38
N GLY A 705 -3.28 -2.43 -16.89
CA GLY A 705 -2.91 -1.64 -15.71
C GLY A 705 -4.05 -0.78 -15.18
N ALA A 706 -3.87 -0.23 -13.99
CA ALA A 706 -4.83 0.69 -13.37
C ALA A 706 -4.28 2.12 -13.36
N ALA A 707 -5.10 3.08 -13.82
CA ALA A 707 -4.79 4.50 -13.87
C ALA A 707 -4.71 5.09 -12.46
N ALA A 708 -4.10 6.28 -12.31
CA ALA A 708 -4.10 7.06 -11.07
C ALA A 708 -5.51 7.40 -10.49
N SER A 709 -6.59 7.11 -11.20
CA SER A 709 -7.99 7.26 -10.75
C SER A 709 -8.63 5.96 -10.23
N GLY A 710 -7.98 4.81 -10.44
CA GLY A 710 -8.53 3.46 -10.26
C GLY A 710 -9.09 2.80 -11.53
N ASP A 711 -9.09 3.49 -12.68
CA ASP A 711 -9.67 2.98 -13.93
C ASP A 711 -8.76 1.94 -14.62
N LEU A 712 -9.33 0.82 -15.05
CA LEU A 712 -8.60 -0.22 -15.79
C LEU A 712 -8.39 0.15 -17.26
N HIS A 713 -7.17 -0.07 -17.75
CA HIS A 713 -6.75 0.20 -19.13
C HIS A 713 -5.86 -0.92 -19.68
N ALA A 714 -5.69 -0.92 -21.00
CA ALA A 714 -4.85 -1.89 -21.70
C ALA A 714 -4.12 -1.25 -22.89
N TRP A 715 -2.87 -1.63 -23.06
CA TRP A 715 -1.99 -1.18 -24.14
C TRP A 715 -1.23 -2.37 -24.75
N VAL A 716 -0.62 -2.14 -25.93
CA VAL A 716 0.28 -3.13 -26.53
C VAL A 716 1.72 -2.81 -26.16
N MET A 717 2.51 -3.86 -25.90
CA MET A 717 3.97 -3.78 -25.82
C MET A 717 4.61 -4.69 -26.86
N TRP A 718 5.79 -4.35 -27.35
CA TRP A 718 6.53 -5.20 -28.29
C TRP A 718 8.04 -5.01 -28.24
N ILE A 719 8.73 -6.05 -28.69
CA ILE A 719 10.19 -6.06 -28.84
C ILE A 719 10.54 -5.58 -30.25
N GLU A 720 10.92 -4.32 -30.38
CA GLU A 720 11.44 -3.77 -31.63
C GLU A 720 12.90 -4.19 -31.79
N LEU A 721 13.11 -5.34 -32.44
CA LEU A 721 14.44 -5.88 -32.75
C LEU A 721 15.18 -4.94 -33.71
N THR A 722 16.30 -4.37 -33.27
CA THR A 722 17.17 -3.53 -34.12
C THR A 722 18.23 -4.37 -34.83
N ALA A 723 18.72 -5.45 -34.20
CA ALA A 723 19.54 -6.48 -34.83
C ALA A 723 19.26 -7.86 -34.20
N ALA A 724 19.36 -8.93 -35.01
CA ALA A 724 19.35 -10.31 -34.53
C ALA A 724 20.33 -11.13 -35.38
N THR A 725 21.31 -11.76 -34.73
CA THR A 725 22.32 -12.64 -35.32
C THR A 725 22.50 -13.88 -34.41
N PRO A 726 23.18 -14.95 -34.86
CA PRO A 726 23.44 -16.12 -34.02
C PRO A 726 24.22 -15.86 -32.71
N THR A 727 24.77 -14.65 -32.52
CA THR A 727 25.61 -14.29 -31.37
C THR A 727 25.21 -12.99 -30.67
N ASN A 728 24.22 -12.25 -31.18
CA ASN A 728 23.80 -10.97 -30.62
C ASN A 728 22.34 -10.62 -30.97
N VAL A 729 21.58 -10.11 -30.01
CA VAL A 729 20.24 -9.56 -30.21
C VAL A 729 20.16 -8.16 -29.59
N ALA A 730 20.12 -7.15 -30.46
CA ALA A 730 19.86 -5.78 -30.06
C ALA A 730 18.38 -5.46 -30.26
N PHE A 731 17.75 -4.88 -29.24
CA PHE A 731 16.32 -4.57 -29.25
C PHE A 731 16.03 -3.30 -28.45
N THR A 732 14.80 -2.79 -28.58
CA THR A 732 14.20 -1.88 -27.60
C THR A 732 12.81 -2.39 -27.26
N LEU A 733 12.40 -2.25 -25.99
CA LEU A 733 11.02 -2.52 -25.60
C LEU A 733 10.19 -1.27 -25.87
N GLN A 734 9.10 -1.43 -26.62
CA GLN A 734 8.22 -0.34 -27.05
C GLN A 734 6.81 -0.57 -26.52
N SER A 735 6.03 0.50 -26.38
CA SER A 735 4.61 0.42 -25.98
C SER A 735 3.77 1.49 -26.65
N HIS A 736 2.56 1.16 -27.09
CA HIS A 736 1.62 2.09 -27.73
C HIS A 736 0.25 2.00 -27.06
N GLY A 737 -0.40 3.15 -26.88
CA GLY A 737 -1.68 3.25 -26.15
C GLY A 737 -1.53 3.38 -24.63
N ARG A 738 -0.31 3.30 -24.06
CA ARG A 738 -0.07 3.59 -22.64
C ARG A 738 -0.15 5.11 -22.40
N TYR A 739 -1.34 5.62 -22.07
CA TYR A 739 -1.57 7.05 -21.90
C TYR A 739 -0.71 7.62 -20.76
N ARG A 740 0.32 8.41 -21.10
CA ARG A 740 1.32 8.89 -20.13
C ARG A 740 0.76 9.87 -19.09
N GLY A 741 -0.29 10.61 -19.43
CA GLY A 741 -0.99 11.51 -18.49
C GLY A 741 -1.80 10.80 -17.39
N ASP A 742 -2.08 9.50 -17.55
CA ASP A 742 -2.79 8.67 -16.55
C ASP A 742 -1.83 7.89 -15.62
N HIS A 743 -0.51 8.00 -15.86
CA HIS A 743 0.56 7.50 -15.00
C HIS A 743 0.62 5.97 -14.78
N TYR A 744 0.40 5.19 -15.84
CA TYR A 744 0.64 3.73 -15.85
C TYR A 744 2.14 3.36 -15.81
N PHE A 745 2.83 3.58 -14.68
CA PHE A 745 4.26 3.29 -14.51
C PHE A 745 4.60 1.82 -14.75
N VAL A 746 3.76 0.93 -14.20
CA VAL A 746 3.83 -0.53 -14.30
C VAL A 746 2.52 -1.04 -14.89
N GLY A 747 2.62 -2.08 -15.71
CA GLY A 747 1.48 -2.90 -16.12
C GLY A 747 1.77 -4.38 -15.92
N THR A 748 0.76 -5.22 -16.02
CA THR A 748 0.88 -6.66 -15.82
C THR A 748 0.42 -7.46 -17.04
N LEU A 749 1.05 -8.62 -17.21
CA LEU A 749 0.78 -9.59 -18.27
C LEU A 749 0.93 -11.01 -17.71
N ARG A 750 0.51 -12.01 -18.49
CA ARG A 750 0.76 -13.42 -18.18
C ARG A 750 2.09 -13.87 -18.81
N SER A 751 2.94 -14.48 -18.01
CA SER A 751 4.14 -15.21 -18.44
C SER A 751 3.79 -16.27 -19.49
N PRO A 752 4.37 -16.23 -20.71
CA PRO A 752 4.01 -17.18 -21.77
C PRO A 752 4.42 -18.63 -21.51
N GLN A 753 5.43 -18.83 -20.67
CA GLN A 753 5.82 -20.15 -20.15
C GLN A 753 4.99 -20.44 -18.89
N THR A 754 5.37 -19.86 -17.76
CA THR A 754 4.86 -20.27 -16.44
C THR A 754 3.37 -20.03 -16.20
N GLY A 755 2.72 -19.17 -16.99
CA GLY A 755 1.32 -18.78 -16.76
C GLY A 755 1.11 -17.87 -15.54
N GLU A 756 2.14 -17.55 -14.78
CA GLU A 756 2.08 -16.59 -13.67
C GLU A 756 1.83 -15.16 -14.18
N GLN A 757 1.39 -14.27 -13.29
CA GLN A 757 1.35 -12.84 -13.57
C GLN A 757 2.75 -12.25 -13.35
N ILE A 758 3.23 -11.45 -14.30
CA ILE A 758 4.51 -10.72 -14.20
C ILE A 758 4.26 -9.25 -14.56
N THR A 759 5.15 -8.35 -14.12
CA THR A 759 5.11 -6.97 -14.58
C THR A 759 5.76 -6.81 -15.95
N ASP A 760 5.38 -5.75 -16.66
CA ASP A 760 6.07 -5.31 -17.87
C ASP A 760 7.54 -4.89 -17.62
N ARG A 761 7.89 -4.54 -16.38
CA ARG A 761 9.26 -4.23 -15.94
C ARG A 761 10.09 -5.46 -15.65
N ASP A 762 9.49 -6.53 -15.14
CA ASP A 762 10.14 -7.85 -15.05
C ASP A 762 10.42 -8.41 -16.43
N LEU A 763 9.46 -8.29 -17.36
CA LEU A 763 9.67 -8.62 -18.77
C LEU A 763 10.84 -7.82 -19.35
N GLU A 764 10.84 -6.49 -19.18
CA GLU A 764 11.90 -5.60 -19.66
C GLU A 764 13.29 -5.99 -19.12
N ARG A 765 13.40 -6.17 -17.80
CA ARG A 765 14.64 -6.56 -17.11
C ARG A 765 15.13 -7.95 -17.50
N ARG A 766 14.23 -8.95 -17.56
CA ARG A 766 14.56 -10.35 -17.94
C ARG A 766 15.03 -10.43 -19.40
N LEU A 767 14.37 -9.73 -20.33
CA LEU A 767 14.81 -9.65 -21.73
C LEU A 767 16.15 -8.92 -21.88
N ASN A 768 16.43 -7.88 -21.10
CA ASN A 768 17.73 -7.19 -21.13
C ASN A 768 18.87 -8.10 -20.65
N ALA A 769 18.65 -8.96 -19.65
CA ALA A 769 19.62 -9.98 -19.24
C ALA A 769 19.95 -10.96 -20.39
N VAL A 770 18.93 -11.51 -21.06
CA VAL A 770 19.10 -12.44 -22.18
C VAL A 770 19.70 -11.75 -23.42
N GLY A 771 19.32 -10.51 -23.72
CA GLY A 771 19.87 -9.73 -24.82
C GLY A 771 21.33 -9.31 -24.60
N THR A 772 21.76 -9.11 -23.36
CA THR A 772 23.16 -8.84 -23.00
C THR A 772 24.04 -10.08 -23.21
N SER A 773 23.61 -11.24 -22.69
CA SER A 773 24.16 -12.54 -23.07
C SER A 773 23.25 -13.67 -22.56
N ALA A 774 22.57 -14.35 -23.47
CA ALA A 774 21.73 -15.51 -23.15
C ALA A 774 22.55 -16.63 -22.47
N PHE A 775 23.81 -16.80 -22.87
CA PHE A 775 24.71 -17.78 -22.26
C PHE A 775 25.07 -17.40 -20.81
N ASN A 776 25.44 -16.14 -20.54
CA ASN A 776 25.78 -15.71 -19.18
C ASN A 776 24.53 -15.72 -18.27
N LYS A 777 23.37 -15.31 -18.79
CA LYS A 777 22.08 -15.38 -18.08
C LYS A 777 21.82 -16.80 -17.63
N ARG A 778 21.83 -17.77 -18.55
CA ARG A 778 21.59 -19.19 -18.23
C ARG A 778 22.67 -19.76 -17.32
N GLN A 779 23.95 -19.39 -17.48
CA GLN A 779 25.02 -19.81 -16.57
C GLN A 779 24.82 -19.29 -15.14
N ALA A 780 24.39 -18.04 -14.98
CA ALA A 780 24.09 -17.43 -13.68
C ALA A 780 22.93 -18.15 -12.98
N ASP A 781 21.90 -18.54 -13.73
CA ASP A 781 20.75 -19.29 -13.21
C ASP A 781 21.17 -20.71 -12.76
N LEU A 782 21.86 -21.48 -13.63
CA LEU A 782 22.37 -22.83 -13.30
C LEU A 782 23.35 -22.83 -12.12
N ALA A 783 24.10 -21.73 -11.92
CA ALA A 783 24.94 -21.53 -10.74
C ALA A 783 24.08 -21.28 -9.47
N MET A 784 23.03 -20.47 -9.54
CA MET A 784 22.13 -20.27 -8.38
C MET A 784 21.36 -21.53 -7.98
N GLU A 785 21.01 -22.41 -8.93
CA GLU A 785 20.50 -23.75 -8.61
C GLU A 785 21.52 -24.60 -7.84
N ALA A 786 22.82 -24.42 -8.10
CA ALA A 786 23.89 -25.15 -7.42
C ALA A 786 24.27 -24.52 -6.06
N TYR A 787 23.95 -23.24 -5.84
CA TYR A 787 24.43 -22.45 -4.71
C TYR A 787 24.20 -23.12 -3.34
N GLN A 788 23.00 -23.59 -3.02
CA GLN A 788 22.72 -24.19 -1.71
C GLN A 788 23.49 -25.52 -1.50
N MET A 789 23.71 -26.30 -2.57
CA MET A 789 24.54 -27.51 -2.53
C MET A 789 26.00 -27.15 -2.28
N VAL A 790 26.57 -26.21 -3.05
CA VAL A 790 27.96 -25.77 -2.89
C VAL A 790 28.19 -25.17 -1.50
N LYS A 791 27.26 -24.33 -1.03
CA LYS A 791 27.26 -23.74 0.30
C LYS A 791 27.35 -24.77 1.43
N ASN A 792 26.54 -25.82 1.37
CA ASN A 792 26.52 -26.87 2.39
C ASN A 792 27.79 -27.75 2.31
N GLU A 793 28.18 -28.19 1.12
CA GLU A 793 29.30 -29.11 0.88
C GLU A 793 30.69 -28.48 0.98
N ARG A 794 30.79 -27.15 0.86
CA ARG A 794 32.02 -26.40 1.12
C ARG A 794 31.97 -25.62 2.43
N LYS A 795 30.84 -25.68 3.16
CA LYS A 795 30.57 -24.98 4.42
C LYS A 795 30.94 -23.50 4.31
N LEU A 796 30.47 -22.87 3.23
CA LEU A 796 30.82 -21.49 2.91
C LEU A 796 30.41 -20.56 4.04
N ASP A 797 31.36 -19.77 4.54
CA ASP A 797 31.09 -18.68 5.48
C ASP A 797 30.33 -17.53 4.80
N LEU A 798 30.07 -16.44 5.54
CA LEU A 798 29.34 -15.29 5.00
C LEU A 798 30.09 -14.64 3.84
N ASP A 799 31.40 -14.44 3.96
CA ASP A 799 32.22 -13.80 2.94
C ASP A 799 32.23 -14.64 1.66
N ALA A 800 32.43 -15.96 1.78
CA ALA A 800 32.45 -16.88 0.64
C ALA A 800 31.06 -17.06 -0.01
N GLN A 801 29.96 -16.91 0.74
CA GLN A 801 28.62 -16.79 0.17
C GLN A 801 28.46 -15.48 -0.62
N LEU A 802 28.89 -14.35 -0.09
CA LEU A 802 28.79 -13.05 -0.77
C LEU A 802 29.71 -12.98 -2.01
N ASP A 803 30.90 -13.56 -1.97
CA ASP A 803 31.78 -13.75 -3.14
C ASP A 803 31.09 -14.60 -4.23
N TYR A 804 30.40 -15.68 -3.85
CA TYR A 804 29.62 -16.52 -4.78
C TYR A 804 28.56 -15.68 -5.51
N LEU A 805 27.72 -14.96 -4.77
CA LEU A 805 26.63 -14.15 -5.32
C LEU A 805 27.17 -12.98 -6.16
N THR A 806 28.30 -12.41 -5.77
CA THR A 806 29.02 -11.38 -6.54
C THR A 806 29.57 -11.95 -7.85
N HIS A 807 30.01 -13.21 -7.89
CA HIS A 807 30.38 -13.87 -9.14
C HIS A 807 29.17 -14.13 -10.05
N VAL A 808 28.01 -14.49 -9.50
CA VAL A 808 26.76 -14.65 -10.27
C VAL A 808 26.28 -13.31 -10.85
N THR A 809 26.28 -12.22 -10.08
CA THR A 809 25.89 -10.90 -10.61
C THR A 809 26.91 -10.32 -11.59
N ARG A 810 28.18 -10.75 -11.54
CA ARG A 810 29.18 -10.45 -12.59
C ARG A 810 28.92 -11.19 -13.91
N LEU A 811 28.29 -12.37 -13.89
CA LEU A 811 27.81 -13.05 -15.10
C LEU A 811 26.53 -12.37 -15.64
N SER A 812 25.54 -12.17 -14.78
CA SER A 812 24.23 -11.60 -15.11
C SER A 812 23.81 -10.60 -14.03
N PRO A 813 23.98 -9.27 -14.27
CA PRO A 813 23.72 -8.24 -13.26
C PRO A 813 22.31 -8.26 -12.66
N TRP A 814 21.32 -8.73 -13.40
CA TRP A 814 19.91 -8.76 -13.00
C TRP A 814 19.39 -10.16 -12.62
N ASN A 815 20.27 -11.12 -12.29
CA ASN A 815 19.85 -12.43 -11.77
C ASN A 815 19.16 -12.27 -10.41
N GLU A 816 17.85 -12.51 -10.37
CA GLU A 816 16.99 -12.24 -9.21
C GLU A 816 17.37 -13.07 -7.99
N ALA A 817 17.71 -14.35 -8.20
CA ALA A 817 18.01 -15.28 -7.12
C ALA A 817 19.26 -14.86 -6.31
N ALA A 818 20.30 -14.37 -6.98
CA ALA A 818 21.51 -13.89 -6.32
C ALA A 818 21.23 -12.65 -5.44
N TRP A 819 20.41 -11.71 -5.92
CA TRP A 819 20.03 -10.52 -5.17
C TRP A 819 19.08 -10.83 -4.00
N ARG A 820 18.11 -11.74 -4.20
CA ARG A 820 17.21 -12.24 -3.14
C ARG A 820 18.01 -12.91 -2.01
N GLU A 821 18.95 -13.80 -2.36
CA GLU A 821 19.81 -14.46 -1.36
C GLU A 821 20.77 -13.47 -0.68
N ALA A 822 21.33 -12.48 -1.39
CA ALA A 822 22.19 -11.46 -0.78
C ALA A 822 21.42 -10.61 0.24
N ALA A 823 20.17 -10.23 -0.06
CA ALA A 823 19.28 -9.60 0.90
C ALA A 823 18.97 -10.53 2.09
N ARG A 824 18.67 -11.82 1.83
CA ARG A 824 18.46 -12.82 2.89
C ARG A 824 19.66 -13.00 3.82
N LEU A 825 20.89 -12.82 3.31
CA LEU A 825 22.13 -12.85 4.12
C LEU A 825 22.31 -11.59 4.98
N ALA A 826 21.77 -10.43 4.58
CA ALA A 826 21.79 -9.21 5.40
C ALA A 826 20.99 -9.35 6.72
N ARG A 827 20.03 -10.29 6.78
CA ARG A 827 19.29 -10.67 8.00
C ARG A 827 20.05 -11.67 8.91
N GLY A 828 21.30 -12.03 8.59
CA GLY A 828 22.07 -13.04 9.32
C GLY A 828 22.46 -12.64 10.75
N PRO A 829 22.51 -13.58 11.71
CA PRO A 829 22.89 -13.28 13.09
C PRO A 829 24.36 -12.83 13.20
N THR A 830 24.58 -11.66 13.80
CA THR A 830 25.91 -11.08 14.10
C THR A 830 26.89 -11.06 12.93
N LEU A 831 26.52 -10.31 11.87
CA LEU A 831 27.43 -9.96 10.77
C LEU A 831 28.67 -9.22 11.31
N ASP A 832 29.86 -9.73 10.96
CA ASP A 832 31.13 -9.14 11.35
C ASP A 832 31.51 -7.90 10.51
N LYS A 833 32.69 -7.32 10.76
CA LYS A 833 33.14 -6.12 10.04
C LYS A 833 33.39 -6.37 8.54
N ARG A 834 33.81 -7.56 8.14
CA ARG A 834 34.08 -7.87 6.73
C ARG A 834 32.78 -8.15 6.00
N GLY A 835 31.90 -8.99 6.54
CA GLY A 835 30.59 -9.28 5.95
C GLY A 835 29.75 -8.02 5.73
N ARG A 836 29.78 -7.05 6.67
CA ARG A 836 29.17 -5.72 6.49
C ARG A 836 29.82 -4.88 5.39
N THR A 837 31.13 -5.01 5.18
CA THR A 837 31.85 -4.29 4.11
C THR A 837 31.47 -4.85 2.74
N GLU A 838 31.38 -6.17 2.60
CA GLU A 838 30.94 -6.82 1.35
C GLU A 838 29.45 -6.55 1.08
N LEU A 839 28.58 -6.63 2.09
CA LEU A 839 27.15 -6.24 1.96
C LEU A 839 26.96 -4.76 1.59
N LEU A 840 27.80 -3.86 2.10
CA LEU A 840 27.83 -2.47 1.68
C LEU A 840 28.31 -2.31 0.23
N ALA A 841 29.21 -3.16 -0.26
CA ALA A 841 29.58 -3.17 -1.68
C ALA A 841 28.39 -3.62 -2.56
N VAL A 842 27.69 -4.69 -2.16
CA VAL A 842 26.45 -5.17 -2.81
C VAL A 842 25.36 -4.09 -2.82
N LEU A 843 25.13 -3.41 -1.69
CA LEU A 843 24.15 -2.32 -1.59
C LEU A 843 24.52 -1.10 -2.43
N ASN A 844 25.81 -0.78 -2.60
CA ASN A 844 26.23 0.27 -3.52
C ASN A 844 26.12 -0.17 -5.01
N GLN A 845 26.31 -1.46 -5.31
CA GLN A 845 26.10 -2.02 -6.65
C GLN A 845 24.61 -2.04 -7.04
N LEU A 846 23.68 -2.17 -6.10
CA LEU A 846 22.23 -2.13 -6.34
C LEU A 846 21.82 -0.83 -7.07
N PHE A 847 22.24 0.33 -6.56
CA PHE A 847 21.85 1.63 -7.11
C PHE A 847 22.33 1.85 -8.57
N SER A 848 23.48 1.29 -8.96
CA SER A 848 23.98 1.39 -10.34
C SER A 848 23.40 0.30 -11.25
N THR A 849 23.16 -0.89 -10.72
CA THR A 849 22.64 -2.05 -11.47
C THR A 849 21.17 -1.86 -11.85
N PHE A 850 20.35 -1.33 -10.95
CA PHE A 850 18.91 -1.18 -11.14
C PHE A 850 18.46 0.24 -11.50
N ALA A 851 19.38 1.18 -11.75
CA ALA A 851 19.04 2.55 -12.18
C ALA A 851 18.11 2.62 -13.41
N ALA A 852 18.21 1.64 -14.32
CA ALA A 852 17.33 1.52 -15.48
C ALA A 852 16.05 0.69 -15.22
N PHE A 853 16.04 -0.17 -14.20
CA PHE A 853 14.96 -1.12 -13.87
C PHE A 853 14.65 -1.10 -12.35
N PRO A 854 14.22 0.04 -11.79
CA PRO A 854 14.21 0.29 -10.35
C PRO A 854 13.16 -0.51 -9.57
N ASP A 855 12.15 -1.07 -10.23
CA ASP A 855 11.02 -1.78 -9.62
C ASP A 855 11.46 -2.87 -8.63
N PHE A 856 12.41 -3.70 -9.05
CA PHE A 856 12.91 -4.83 -8.26
C PHE A 856 13.64 -4.38 -6.97
N THR A 857 14.08 -3.11 -6.87
CA THR A 857 14.76 -2.66 -5.65
C THR A 857 13.81 -2.48 -4.47
N LEU A 858 12.49 -2.28 -4.67
CA LEU A 858 11.55 -2.33 -3.54
C LEU A 858 11.48 -3.72 -2.90
N GLU A 859 11.65 -4.79 -3.69
CA GLU A 859 11.60 -6.18 -3.20
C GLU A 859 12.79 -6.52 -2.30
N ILE A 860 14.00 -6.13 -2.71
CA ILE A 860 15.24 -6.50 -2.02
C ILE A 860 15.76 -5.45 -1.03
N PHE A 861 15.53 -4.16 -1.26
CA PHE A 861 16.20 -3.08 -0.49
C PHE A 861 15.80 -3.04 0.99
N PRO A 862 14.51 -3.11 1.40
CA PRO A 862 14.12 -3.03 2.80
C PRO A 862 14.77 -4.12 3.65
N THR A 863 14.90 -5.31 3.07
CA THR A 863 15.61 -6.48 3.63
C THR A 863 17.13 -6.29 3.60
N LEU A 864 17.70 -5.84 2.47
CA LEU A 864 19.15 -5.69 2.28
C LEU A 864 19.75 -4.60 3.19
N VAL A 865 19.01 -3.55 3.53
CA VAL A 865 19.52 -2.46 4.40
C VAL A 865 19.51 -2.82 5.89
N GLU A 866 19.01 -4.00 6.28
CA GLU A 866 18.99 -4.46 7.70
C GLU A 866 20.38 -4.80 8.26
N PHE A 867 21.43 -4.96 7.45
CA PHE A 867 22.79 -5.19 7.96
C PHE A 867 23.37 -3.98 8.71
N GLU A 868 22.83 -2.78 8.42
CA GLU A 868 23.35 -1.50 8.89
C GLU A 868 22.65 -1.13 10.22
N PRO A 869 23.33 -1.24 11.38
CA PRO A 869 22.70 -1.04 12.67
C PRO A 869 22.45 0.43 13.01
N GLU A 870 23.05 1.39 12.30
CA GLU A 870 22.82 2.81 12.57
C GLU A 870 21.65 3.33 11.72
N ASP A 871 20.51 3.60 12.35
CA ASP A 871 19.32 4.18 11.73
C ASP A 871 19.62 5.45 10.93
N LYS A 872 20.54 6.28 11.43
CA LYS A 872 21.06 7.44 10.70
C LYS A 872 21.64 7.06 9.33
N THR A 873 22.38 5.96 9.24
CA THR A 873 22.97 5.45 8.01
C THR A 873 21.92 4.74 7.15
N ARG A 874 20.99 3.97 7.76
CA ARG A 874 19.82 3.41 7.05
C ARG A 874 19.01 4.51 6.35
N ILE A 875 18.73 5.63 7.02
CA ILE A 875 18.07 6.81 6.46
C ILE A 875 18.83 7.39 5.25
N GLN A 876 20.17 7.47 5.30
CA GLN A 876 20.97 7.92 4.14
C GLN A 876 20.91 6.95 2.95
N HIS A 877 20.74 5.65 3.20
CA HIS A 877 20.49 4.69 2.13
C HIS A 877 19.08 4.82 1.54
N TYR A 878 18.06 5.13 2.35
CA TYR A 878 16.72 5.47 1.85
C TYR A 878 16.73 6.76 1.01
N TYR A 879 17.51 7.79 1.38
CA TYR A 879 17.66 8.99 0.54
C TYR A 879 18.27 8.68 -0.84
N LYS A 880 19.31 7.84 -0.91
CA LYS A 880 19.86 7.34 -2.19
C LYS A 880 18.84 6.56 -3.03
N LEU A 881 17.94 5.82 -2.38
CA LEU A 881 16.87 5.10 -3.08
C LEU A 881 15.84 6.08 -3.66
N LEU A 882 15.50 7.13 -2.92
CA LEU A 882 14.63 8.22 -3.40
C LEU A 882 15.29 9.05 -4.50
N ASP A 883 16.61 9.29 -4.46
CA ASP A 883 17.37 9.91 -5.56
C ASP A 883 17.21 9.09 -6.85
N MET A 884 17.43 7.77 -6.76
CA MET A 884 17.31 6.84 -7.89
C MET A 884 15.88 6.82 -8.46
N TYR A 885 14.86 6.77 -7.61
CA TYR A 885 13.46 6.80 -8.04
C TYR A 885 13.04 8.16 -8.61
N ALA A 886 13.56 9.28 -8.08
CA ALA A 886 13.33 10.62 -8.63
C ALA A 886 14.00 10.77 -10.00
N ALA A 887 15.24 10.29 -10.17
CA ALA A 887 15.96 10.30 -11.45
C ALA A 887 15.29 9.41 -12.51
N ALA A 888 14.69 8.29 -12.10
CA ALA A 888 13.89 7.41 -12.96
C ALA A 888 12.45 7.94 -13.21
N ASN A 889 12.05 9.05 -12.58
CA ASN A 889 10.68 9.60 -12.60
C ASN A 889 9.61 8.58 -12.15
N ARG A 890 9.87 7.91 -11.02
CA ARG A 890 9.06 6.85 -10.39
C ARG A 890 8.49 7.30 -9.04
N PRO A 891 7.44 8.15 -9.03
CA PRO A 891 6.81 8.61 -7.79
C PRO A 891 6.09 7.48 -7.06
N ASP A 892 5.62 6.46 -7.78
CA ASP A 892 5.06 5.22 -7.23
C ASP A 892 6.07 4.49 -6.34
N LEU A 893 7.30 4.30 -6.83
CA LEU A 893 8.38 3.71 -6.03
C LEU A 893 8.85 4.64 -4.91
N SER A 894 8.85 5.96 -5.16
CA SER A 894 9.17 6.97 -4.15
C SER A 894 8.20 6.94 -2.98
N PHE A 895 6.89 6.83 -3.22
CA PHE A 895 5.89 6.75 -2.15
C PHE A 895 6.01 5.46 -1.33
N ALA A 896 6.29 4.32 -1.97
CA ALA A 896 6.56 3.07 -1.25
C ALA A 896 7.79 3.19 -0.33
N ALA A 897 8.90 3.75 -0.82
CA ALA A 897 10.11 3.97 0.00
C ALA A 897 9.93 5.05 1.07
N LEU A 898 9.12 6.10 0.81
CA LEU A 898 8.82 7.15 1.78
C LEU A 898 8.06 6.62 3.00
N HIS A 899 7.18 5.61 2.84
CA HIS A 899 6.49 4.98 3.96
C HIS A 899 7.47 4.33 4.96
N TYR A 900 8.41 3.52 4.45
CA TYR A 900 9.42 2.90 5.31
C TYR A 900 10.37 3.93 5.93
N LEU A 901 10.69 5.01 5.20
CA LEU A 901 11.51 6.11 5.72
C LEU A 901 10.78 6.91 6.81
N SER A 902 9.48 7.21 6.66
CA SER A 902 8.71 7.94 7.66
C SER A 902 8.55 7.12 8.95
N ASP A 903 8.34 5.81 8.86
CA ASP A 903 8.31 4.91 10.02
C ASP A 903 9.64 4.95 10.80
N ILE A 904 10.79 4.87 10.11
CA ILE A 904 12.12 4.94 10.75
C ILE A 904 12.40 6.34 11.33
N LEU A 905 12.03 7.41 10.63
CA LEU A 905 12.18 8.78 11.13
C LEU A 905 11.38 9.00 12.42
N VAL A 906 10.14 8.51 12.50
CA VAL A 906 9.30 8.59 13.70
C VAL A 906 9.90 7.78 14.86
N GLN A 907 10.42 6.59 14.61
CA GLN A 907 11.15 5.78 15.61
C GLN A 907 12.43 6.48 16.13
N ASN A 908 12.98 7.42 15.36
CA ASN A 908 14.17 8.22 15.71
C ASN A 908 13.82 9.64 16.20
N GLU A 909 12.60 9.85 16.74
CA GLU A 909 12.09 11.13 17.26
C GLU A 909 12.03 12.28 16.22
N ARG A 910 12.19 11.98 14.92
CA ARG A 910 12.22 12.94 13.80
C ARG A 910 10.87 13.02 13.08
N GLN A 911 9.77 12.98 13.84
CA GLN A 911 8.40 12.99 13.31
C GLN A 911 8.11 14.22 12.42
N THR A 912 8.65 15.40 12.74
CA THR A 912 8.47 16.60 11.90
C THR A 912 9.14 16.45 10.53
N GLU A 913 10.28 15.76 10.44
CA GLU A 913 10.97 15.46 9.16
C GLU A 913 10.17 14.43 8.34
N ALA A 914 9.57 13.42 9.00
CA ALA A 914 8.67 12.46 8.36
C ALA A 914 7.43 13.13 7.76
N ILE A 915 6.82 14.05 8.50
CA ILE A 915 5.68 14.88 8.05
C ILE A 915 6.09 15.75 6.85
N GLN A 916 7.26 16.39 6.90
CA GLN A 916 7.79 17.19 5.79
C GLN A 916 8.08 16.33 4.54
N ALA A 917 8.66 15.14 4.72
CA ALA A 917 8.94 14.19 3.63
C ALA A 917 7.67 13.84 2.83
N LEU A 918 6.64 13.39 3.55
CA LEU A 918 5.36 13.01 2.97
C LEU A 918 4.64 14.23 2.37
N ALA A 919 4.54 15.35 3.11
CA ALA A 919 3.87 16.56 2.64
C ALA A 919 4.49 17.12 1.34
N THR A 920 5.81 17.16 1.23
CA THR A 920 6.48 17.68 0.04
C THR A 920 6.37 16.71 -1.15
N ALA A 921 6.49 15.40 -0.93
CA ALA A 921 6.27 14.41 -1.99
C ALA A 921 4.81 14.39 -2.50
N ILE A 922 3.83 14.44 -1.60
CA ILE A 922 2.40 14.50 -1.96
C ILE A 922 2.08 15.77 -2.76
N LYS A 923 2.65 16.93 -2.40
CA LYS A 923 2.49 18.17 -3.18
C LYS A 923 3.15 18.08 -4.55
N LYS A 924 4.40 17.57 -4.65
CA LYS A 924 5.12 17.40 -5.93
C LYS A 924 4.37 16.48 -6.90
N TYR A 925 3.70 15.47 -6.36
CA TYR A 925 3.03 14.41 -7.13
C TYR A 925 1.50 14.41 -6.89
N ALA A 926 0.89 15.59 -6.73
CA ALA A 926 -0.54 15.74 -6.39
C ALA A 926 -1.52 15.15 -7.41
N ASN A 927 -1.05 14.79 -8.62
CA ASN A 927 -1.78 14.08 -9.65
C ASN A 927 -1.83 12.55 -9.47
N GLN A 928 -1.04 11.97 -8.56
CA GLN A 928 -0.89 10.50 -8.41
C GLN A 928 -1.95 9.87 -7.50
N GLY A 929 -3.22 9.93 -7.91
CA GLY A 929 -4.38 9.53 -7.10
C GLY A 929 -4.47 8.05 -6.66
N ASN A 930 -3.61 7.14 -7.15
CA ASN A 930 -3.47 5.78 -6.61
C ASN A 930 -2.63 5.72 -5.34
N TYR A 931 -1.70 6.65 -5.17
CA TYR A 931 -0.68 6.62 -4.11
C TYR A 931 -0.91 7.75 -3.11
N VAL A 932 -1.27 8.95 -3.59
CA VAL A 932 -1.52 10.13 -2.74
C VAL A 932 -2.55 9.87 -1.63
N PRO A 933 -3.71 9.21 -1.85
CA PRO A 933 -4.65 8.93 -0.76
C PRO A 933 -4.02 8.09 0.37
N LYS A 934 -3.28 7.02 0.04
CA LYS A 934 -2.59 6.17 1.02
C LYS A 934 -1.50 6.94 1.79
N MET A 935 -0.83 7.87 1.13
CA MET A 935 0.18 8.73 1.73
C MET A 935 -0.43 9.86 2.58
N LEU A 936 -1.63 10.33 2.23
CA LEU A 936 -2.44 11.22 3.06
C LEU A 936 -2.94 10.50 4.32
N ASP A 937 -3.30 9.22 4.24
CA ASP A 937 -3.65 8.41 5.43
C ASP A 937 -2.48 8.35 6.42
N HIS A 938 -1.26 8.12 5.93
CA HIS A 938 -0.05 8.14 6.74
C HIS A 938 0.27 9.55 7.27
N LEU A 939 0.22 10.60 6.43
CA LEU A 939 0.49 11.98 6.82
C LEU A 939 -0.50 12.49 7.88
N GLU A 940 -1.80 12.23 7.72
CA GLU A 940 -2.83 12.63 8.68
C GLU A 940 -2.60 11.98 10.04
N LYS A 941 -2.31 10.67 10.06
CA LYS A 941 -1.98 9.92 11.28
C LYS A 941 -0.77 10.51 12.02
N LEU A 942 0.28 10.89 11.30
CA LEU A 942 1.45 11.57 11.91
C LEU A 942 1.12 12.98 12.42
N CYS A 943 0.08 13.64 11.89
CA CYS A 943 -0.36 14.95 12.32
C CYS A 943 -1.41 14.93 13.44
N GLU A 944 -1.77 13.77 14.01
CA GLU A 944 -2.75 13.68 15.11
C GLU A 944 -2.25 14.27 16.44
N THR A 945 -0.93 14.49 16.62
CA THR A 945 -0.40 15.11 17.84
C THR A 945 -0.76 16.61 17.90
N PRO A 946 -1.03 17.19 19.09
CA PRO A 946 -1.48 18.58 19.21
C PRO A 946 -0.58 19.62 18.53
N GLU A 947 0.72 19.34 18.47
CA GLU A 947 1.76 20.18 17.86
C GLU A 947 1.65 20.24 16.33
N HIS A 948 1.25 19.13 15.68
CA HIS A 948 1.29 18.99 14.23
C HIS A 948 -0.08 19.20 13.54
N LYS A 949 -1.20 19.22 14.28
CA LYS A 949 -2.54 19.47 13.71
C LYS A 949 -2.63 20.78 12.90
N ALA A 950 -1.92 21.83 13.33
CA ALA A 950 -1.89 23.10 12.61
C ALA A 950 -1.14 23.01 11.25
N ALA A 951 -0.11 22.17 11.15
CA ALA A 951 0.64 21.96 9.92
C ALA A 951 -0.19 21.24 8.85
N LEU A 952 -1.03 20.27 9.26
CA LEU A 952 -1.94 19.55 8.37
C LEU A 952 -2.95 20.47 7.66
N VAL A 953 -3.46 21.47 8.39
CA VAL A 953 -4.37 22.50 7.85
C VAL A 953 -3.66 23.35 6.79
N GLY A 954 -2.44 23.81 7.09
CA GLY A 954 -1.62 24.57 6.12
C GLY A 954 -1.33 23.75 4.86
N PHE A 955 -0.89 22.50 5.05
CA PHE A 955 -0.67 21.55 3.97
C PHE A 955 -1.90 21.38 3.07
N TYR A 956 -3.10 21.17 3.62
CA TYR A 956 -4.31 21.03 2.80
C TYR A 956 -4.67 22.31 2.03
N GLY A 957 -4.37 23.49 2.60
CA GLY A 957 -4.52 24.77 1.92
C GLY A 957 -3.65 24.89 0.66
N GLU A 958 -2.44 24.31 0.69
CA GLU A 958 -1.48 24.28 -0.42
C GLU A 958 -1.69 23.10 -1.39
N PHE A 959 -2.14 21.95 -0.90
CA PHE A 959 -2.28 20.72 -1.67
C PHE A 959 -3.49 20.75 -2.62
N LEU A 960 -4.67 21.17 -2.15
CA LEU A 960 -5.89 21.13 -2.97
C LEU A 960 -5.80 21.90 -4.30
N PRO A 961 -5.16 23.10 -4.38
CA PRO A 961 -4.92 23.79 -5.66
C PRO A 961 -4.04 23.04 -6.66
N LEU A 962 -3.24 22.05 -6.22
CA LEU A 962 -2.33 21.27 -7.07
C LEU A 962 -2.99 20.01 -7.65
N VAL A 963 -4.15 19.60 -7.13
CA VAL A 963 -4.85 18.38 -7.58
C VAL A 963 -5.55 18.64 -8.92
N PRO A 964 -5.27 17.87 -10.00
CA PRO A 964 -5.85 18.12 -11.32
C PRO A 964 -7.38 18.05 -11.33
N THR A 965 -8.02 19.17 -11.69
CA THR A 965 -9.47 19.35 -11.68
C THR A 965 -10.22 18.62 -12.80
N LYS A 966 -9.51 18.17 -13.84
CA LYS A 966 -10.05 17.43 -15.00
C LYS A 966 -9.28 16.13 -15.24
N ARG A 967 -9.91 15.20 -15.96
CA ARG A 967 -9.26 14.09 -16.67
C ARG A 967 -9.86 13.99 -18.07
N GLY A 968 -9.05 14.26 -19.10
CA GLY A 968 -9.59 14.61 -20.42
C GLY A 968 -10.50 15.84 -20.31
N ASP A 969 -11.69 15.77 -20.91
CA ASP A 969 -12.69 16.83 -20.82
C ASP A 969 -13.56 16.78 -19.54
N GLU A 970 -13.65 15.63 -18.87
CA GLU A 970 -14.52 15.43 -17.69
C GLU A 970 -13.90 15.95 -16.39
N SER A 971 -14.75 16.29 -15.40
CA SER A 971 -14.33 16.69 -14.06
C SER A 971 -13.74 15.53 -13.26
N SER A 972 -12.61 15.78 -12.61
CA SER A 972 -11.80 14.75 -11.93
C SER A 972 -12.47 14.24 -10.65
N LYS A 973 -13.00 13.00 -10.69
CA LYS A 973 -13.52 12.28 -9.52
C LYS A 973 -12.50 12.20 -8.37
N TYR A 974 -11.21 12.05 -8.70
CA TYR A 974 -10.13 12.07 -7.70
C TYR A 974 -10.00 13.46 -7.04
N CYS A 975 -10.06 14.56 -7.81
CA CYS A 975 -10.06 15.92 -7.27
C CYS A 975 -11.23 16.17 -6.31
N MET A 976 -12.45 15.71 -6.67
CA MET A 976 -13.62 15.82 -5.79
C MET A 976 -13.38 15.13 -4.43
N ARG A 977 -12.87 13.88 -4.43
CA ARG A 977 -12.52 13.15 -3.20
C ARG A 977 -11.46 13.87 -2.35
N MET A 978 -10.45 14.47 -2.97
CA MET A 978 -9.43 15.24 -2.24
C MET A 978 -10.01 16.52 -1.62
N TYR A 979 -10.86 17.24 -2.36
CA TYR A 979 -11.55 18.42 -1.85
C TYR A 979 -12.47 18.06 -0.67
N GLU A 980 -13.24 16.98 -0.78
CA GLU A 980 -14.09 16.46 0.30
C GLU A 980 -13.26 16.16 1.57
N ARG A 981 -12.13 15.46 1.42
CA ARG A 981 -11.20 15.15 2.52
C ARG A 981 -10.62 16.40 3.18
N GLY A 982 -10.10 17.34 2.39
CA GLY A 982 -9.54 18.59 2.93
C GLY A 982 -10.57 19.52 3.57
N ILE A 983 -11.81 19.57 3.03
CA ILE A 983 -12.93 20.29 3.65
C ILE A 983 -13.23 19.74 5.04
N ALA A 984 -13.24 18.42 5.21
CA ALA A 984 -13.41 17.79 6.53
C ALA A 984 -12.30 18.22 7.50
N LYS A 985 -11.02 18.21 7.06
CA LYS A 985 -9.90 18.66 7.90
C LYS A 985 -9.93 20.16 8.25
N PHE A 986 -10.45 21.01 7.37
CA PHE A 986 -10.72 22.41 7.71
C PHE A 986 -11.85 22.56 8.74
N GLN A 987 -12.90 21.73 8.67
CA GLN A 987 -14.00 21.74 9.64
C GLN A 987 -13.57 21.19 11.01
N GLU A 988 -12.83 20.09 11.06
CA GLU A 988 -12.22 19.53 12.27
C GLU A 988 -11.33 20.56 13.01
N ALA A 989 -10.63 21.43 12.26
CA ALA A 989 -9.78 22.49 12.79
C ALA A 989 -10.49 23.85 13.01
N GLY A 990 -11.82 23.92 12.87
CA GLY A 990 -12.60 25.15 13.06
C GLY A 990 -12.41 26.24 12.00
N GLN A 991 -11.73 25.94 10.89
CA GLN A 991 -11.43 26.86 9.78
C GLN A 991 -12.63 27.05 8.84
N THR A 992 -13.79 27.42 9.41
CA THR A 992 -15.10 27.48 8.73
C THR A 992 -15.08 28.30 7.44
N GLN A 993 -14.37 29.44 7.42
CA GLN A 993 -14.28 30.29 6.22
C GLN A 993 -13.47 29.63 5.09
N LEU A 994 -12.40 28.91 5.42
CA LEU A 994 -11.60 28.16 4.44
C LEU A 994 -12.38 26.94 3.90
N ALA A 995 -13.10 26.24 4.77
CA ALA A 995 -14.01 25.17 4.38
C ALA A 995 -15.08 25.66 3.38
N GLN A 996 -15.71 26.80 3.63
CA GLN A 996 -16.70 27.40 2.71
C GLN A 996 -16.12 27.72 1.33
N VAL A 997 -14.90 28.26 1.25
CA VAL A 997 -14.21 28.54 -0.03
C VAL A 997 -13.98 27.27 -0.84
N TYR A 998 -13.59 26.17 -0.19
CA TYR A 998 -13.38 24.89 -0.88
C TYR A 998 -14.69 24.15 -1.19
N GLN A 999 -15.73 24.29 -0.37
CA GLN A 999 -17.09 23.81 -0.67
C GLN A 999 -17.67 24.44 -1.93
N ALA A 1000 -17.49 25.75 -2.13
CA ALA A 1000 -17.92 26.45 -3.35
C ALA A 1000 -17.22 25.89 -4.60
N LYS A 1001 -15.89 25.71 -4.54
CA LYS A 1001 -15.11 25.09 -5.63
C LYS A 1001 -15.56 23.64 -5.92
N LEU A 1002 -15.85 22.86 -4.88
CA LEU A 1002 -16.37 21.48 -5.04
C LEU A 1002 -17.75 21.46 -5.73
N ALA A 1003 -18.63 22.42 -5.41
CA ALA A 1003 -19.91 22.57 -6.09
C ALA A 1003 -19.72 22.93 -7.58
N GLU A 1004 -18.78 23.83 -7.90
CA GLU A 1004 -18.40 24.15 -9.29
C GLU A 1004 -17.84 22.94 -10.07
N LEU A 1005 -17.10 22.04 -9.41
CA LEU A 1005 -16.57 20.82 -10.03
C LEU A 1005 -17.66 19.77 -10.25
N ARG A 1006 -18.65 19.68 -9.35
CA ARG A 1006 -19.81 18.77 -9.49
C ARG A 1006 -20.86 19.25 -10.50
N ALA A 1007 -20.77 20.51 -10.96
CA ALA A 1007 -21.69 21.11 -11.92
C ALA A 1007 -21.16 21.10 -13.38
N LYS A 1008 -20.04 20.40 -13.64
CA LYS A 1008 -19.31 20.33 -14.92
C LYS A 1008 -18.99 18.88 -15.25
#